data_AF-A0A381N1B8-F1
#
_entry.id   AF-A0A381N1B8-F1
#
_cell.length_a   1.000
_cell.length_b   1.000
_cell.length_c   1.000
_cell.angle_alpha   90.00
_cell.angle_beta   90.00
_cell.angle_gamma   90.00
#
_symmetry.space_group_name_H-M   'P 1'
#
loop_
_entity.id
_entity.type
_entity.pdbx_description
1 polymer ?
#
loop_
_entity_poly.entity_id
_entity_poly.type
_entity_poly.pdbx_seq_one_letter_code
_entity_poly.pdbx_strand_id
1 'polypeptide(L)'
;MKVLSIILTSSKYKLLLRCIDSVINQYPVNFEYDVVINVNTKNEEYFKKVSEEIPNLYKNYNLIIIRTESNGYPGKGHNSCLNIFKTNKQYDYLLMIDGDDMYYPCAFQRFEKFLNKYPNMDLLHMMLNDRVHFSNEECYNFKNLALNYKLISAFEDCKNWWHSHTMNSPFIGLLGNNKTPSRIILCSRKIFETTIPIEYSEDMKLYDDYIAFLSFYEAQLRNELNTYSCADTYIYLYNSLNDESASYKFKDKKYEQEVWEREIPKYTYVLKDNWNIKNLPYAIINLPKNYTTYNKLSFCEQNVINHELQENITRYEKLNKLDYTKKEDLEKAEFILLYLIKSGLDTEENIKRIIQIYFELKRHNSGFLYIFRLERIAPTQSTYEYIFYLFYQYKLYCRCIKYYNILKRYGDINKDIQEKIDNMEKIPQKTFYYFKKAEINFKLDPKKEMLVYYTGFSGPYNGFNYGEKEVYGSEIAAIKICENLTKKYNCIILCETESNIIHKGVLYIHYNTWEVVRSYYKIDHLIISRFISCILDINLLDIENIYYILHDARIHNQYYNKYLPLFGIPLFYNYYKRFKNIIFVSEWQKNNLKKIFEIINENLYSDNFKVLGNGINTLNNINHDFDNKNKYKFVYCSNPDRGLILLCEIIKRLHNIYKEVTLDIYFWNIEDPNIQKYIDNYDYINFHGKVSNEKINEELAKTSIWIYPNQYSHETFCIACLEAMNNKNAVITRDFSALPELVKDIGILIPQELEDEKLIKFCVKKTIELYNDEEKLFKMQDNLYYKSLTYDWSSIGDKLINIIENQ
;
A
#
# COMPACT_ATOMS: atom_id res chain seq x y z
N MET A 1 7.89 -15.92 51.95
CA MET A 1 8.53 -15.50 50.68
C MET A 1 8.58 -13.99 50.69
N LYS A 2 9.76 -13.42 50.45
CA LYS A 2 9.97 -11.98 50.40
C LYS A 2 10.41 -11.57 49.00
N VAL A 3 9.68 -10.66 48.38
CA VAL A 3 9.87 -10.24 46.98
C VAL A 3 10.41 -8.81 46.94
N LEU A 4 11.37 -8.56 46.04
CA LEU A 4 11.85 -7.21 45.75
C LEU A 4 11.21 -6.72 44.45
N SER A 5 10.46 -5.63 44.49
CA SER A 5 9.93 -4.98 43.29
C SER A 5 10.75 -3.74 42.96
N ILE A 6 11.50 -3.76 41.85
CA ILE A 6 12.33 -2.63 41.42
C ILE A 6 11.70 -1.91 40.23
N ILE A 7 11.50 -0.61 40.40
CA ILE A 7 11.12 0.32 39.34
C ILE A 7 12.40 0.98 38.82
N LEU A 8 12.76 0.75 37.56
CA LEU A 8 13.92 1.36 36.92
C LEU A 8 13.53 2.68 36.26
N THR A 9 14.19 3.79 36.59
CA THR A 9 13.83 5.09 36.01
C THR A 9 15.03 5.99 35.71
N SER A 10 14.91 6.81 34.66
CA SER A 10 16.02 7.65 34.16
C SER A 10 15.68 9.10 33.83
N SER A 11 14.42 9.45 33.49
CA SER A 11 14.10 10.83 33.07
C SER A 11 12.63 11.27 33.12
N LYS A 12 11.65 10.37 33.25
CA LYS A 12 10.22 10.67 33.04
C LYS A 12 9.44 10.70 34.34
N TYR A 13 9.45 11.86 35.01
CA TYR A 13 8.85 11.99 36.36
C TYR A 13 7.36 11.63 36.40
N LYS A 14 6.54 12.17 35.48
CA LYS A 14 5.10 11.88 35.46
C LYS A 14 4.77 10.41 35.17
N LEU A 15 5.57 9.77 34.31
CA LEU A 15 5.40 8.34 34.02
C LEU A 15 5.84 7.48 35.20
N LEU A 16 6.92 7.87 35.89
CA LEU A 16 7.38 7.22 37.11
C LEU A 16 6.29 7.22 38.20
N LEU A 17 5.59 8.34 38.41
CA LEU A 17 4.49 8.39 39.39
C LEU A 17 3.40 7.35 39.05
N ARG A 18 3.03 7.24 37.78
CA ARG A 18 2.05 6.23 37.30
C ARG A 18 2.55 4.81 37.51
N CYS A 19 3.83 4.55 37.24
CA CYS A 19 4.44 3.25 37.51
C CYS A 19 4.41 2.92 39.01
N ILE A 20 4.79 3.87 39.88
CA ILE A 20 4.75 3.71 41.34
C ILE A 20 3.34 3.38 41.80
N ASP A 21 2.35 4.17 41.37
CA ASP A 21 0.94 3.94 41.69
C ASP A 21 0.49 2.54 41.27
N SER A 22 0.94 2.06 40.12
CA SER A 22 0.62 0.71 39.63
C SER A 22 1.24 -0.40 40.48
N VAL A 23 2.41 -0.17 41.09
CA VAL A 23 3.13 -1.16 41.92
C VAL A 23 2.60 -1.18 43.36
N ILE A 24 2.26 -0.02 43.94
CA ILE A 24 1.79 0.03 45.33
C ILE A 24 0.32 -0.34 45.48
N ASN A 25 -0.52 -0.09 44.45
CA ASN A 25 -1.96 -0.36 44.48
C ASN A 25 -2.32 -1.75 43.94
N GLN A 26 -1.53 -2.77 44.30
CA GLN A 26 -1.79 -4.16 43.95
C GLN A 26 -2.88 -4.75 44.85
N TYR A 27 -3.66 -5.69 44.31
CA TYR A 27 -4.60 -6.47 45.10
C TYR A 27 -3.86 -7.32 46.15
N PRO A 28 -4.51 -7.65 47.28
CA PRO A 28 -3.87 -8.41 48.37
C PRO A 28 -3.24 -9.72 47.88
N VAL A 29 -2.03 -10.00 48.37
CA VAL A 29 -1.22 -11.22 48.15
C VAL A 29 -0.68 -11.76 49.48
N ASN A 30 -0.25 -13.02 49.50
CA ASN A 30 0.26 -13.68 50.71
C ASN A 30 1.77 -13.56 50.91
N PHE A 31 2.48 -12.89 50.00
CA PHE A 31 3.91 -12.65 50.12
C PHE A 31 4.20 -11.21 50.55
N GLU A 32 5.31 -11.04 51.27
CA GLU A 32 5.82 -9.72 51.63
C GLU A 32 6.63 -9.16 50.46
N TYR A 33 6.51 -7.86 50.20
CA TYR A 33 7.35 -7.20 49.21
C TYR A 33 7.77 -5.80 49.62
N ASP A 34 8.96 -5.41 49.19
CA ASP A 34 9.47 -4.05 49.31
C ASP A 34 9.61 -3.43 47.91
N VAL A 35 9.39 -2.13 47.81
CA VAL A 35 9.46 -1.39 46.54
C VAL A 35 10.70 -0.50 46.53
N VAL A 36 11.57 -0.73 45.53
CA VAL A 36 12.76 0.09 45.28
C VAL A 36 12.57 0.90 44.01
N ILE A 37 12.78 2.21 44.09
CA ILE A 37 12.90 3.11 42.95
C ILE A 37 14.38 3.26 42.65
N ASN A 38 14.84 2.58 41.60
CA ASN A 38 16.20 2.64 41.11
C ASN A 38 16.34 3.77 40.10
N VAL A 39 16.93 4.88 40.54
CA VAL A 39 17.15 6.08 39.72
C VAL A 39 18.50 5.97 39.01
N ASN A 40 18.47 5.45 37.78
CA ASN A 40 19.61 5.32 36.89
C ASN A 40 19.62 6.50 35.90
N THR A 41 20.19 7.63 36.30
CA THR A 41 20.17 8.85 35.48
C THR A 41 21.50 9.59 35.48
N LYS A 42 21.79 10.27 34.36
CA LYS A 42 22.84 11.30 34.26
C LYS A 42 22.31 12.70 34.58
N ASN A 43 20.99 12.86 34.75
CA ASN A 43 20.37 14.15 35.02
C ASN A 43 20.23 14.38 36.53
N GLU A 44 21.07 15.25 37.08
CA GLU A 44 21.06 15.61 38.51
C GLU A 44 19.73 16.23 38.96
N GLU A 45 19.12 17.08 38.11
CA GLU A 45 17.83 17.71 38.45
C GLU A 45 16.73 16.65 38.54
N TYR A 46 16.77 15.65 37.66
CA TYR A 46 15.83 14.54 37.71
C TYR A 46 15.97 13.72 38.99
N PHE A 47 17.22 13.37 39.36
CA PHE A 47 17.48 12.66 40.61
C PHE A 47 17.01 13.46 41.83
N LYS A 48 17.38 14.74 41.90
CA LYS A 48 16.97 15.64 42.99
C LYS A 48 15.46 15.66 43.13
N LYS A 49 14.76 15.90 42.02
CA LYS A 49 13.29 15.91 41.97
C LYS A 49 12.68 14.62 42.52
N VAL A 50 13.18 13.47 42.08
CA VAL A 50 12.73 12.16 42.56
C VAL A 50 12.99 11.99 44.06
N SER A 51 14.20 12.32 44.53
CA SER A 51 14.59 12.15 45.93
C SER A 51 13.86 13.06 46.91
N GLU A 52 13.44 14.26 46.47
CA GLU A 52 12.80 15.25 47.34
C GLU A 52 11.26 15.15 47.33
N GLU A 53 10.65 14.92 46.17
CA GLU A 53 9.20 14.96 46.04
C GLU A 53 8.54 13.60 46.37
N ILE A 54 9.13 12.47 45.95
CA ILE A 54 8.50 11.15 46.12
C ILE A 54 8.29 10.77 47.59
N PRO A 55 9.27 10.95 48.51
CA PRO A 55 9.05 10.63 49.93
C PRO A 55 7.88 11.41 50.54
N ASN A 56 7.64 12.63 50.06
CA ASN A 56 6.54 13.48 50.53
C ASN A 56 5.20 13.02 49.95
N LEU A 57 5.14 12.73 48.65
CA LEU A 57 3.94 12.27 47.95
C LEU A 57 3.47 10.90 48.46
N TYR A 58 4.41 10.02 48.79
CA TYR A 58 4.13 8.63 49.17
C TYR A 58 4.50 8.32 50.62
N LYS A 59 4.39 9.30 51.53
CA LYS A 59 4.79 9.18 52.96
C LYS A 59 4.18 8.01 53.73
N ASN A 60 3.05 7.47 53.25
CA ASN A 60 2.36 6.33 53.86
C ASN A 60 2.84 4.97 53.31
N TYR A 61 3.79 4.97 52.37
CA TYR A 61 4.33 3.78 51.74
C TYR A 61 5.83 3.67 52.03
N ASN A 62 6.31 2.46 52.27
CA ASN A 62 7.72 2.19 52.46
C ASN A 62 8.42 2.08 51.09
N LEU A 63 8.80 3.22 50.52
CA LEU A 63 9.52 3.30 49.24
C LEU A 63 11.00 3.56 49.47
N ILE A 64 11.86 2.73 48.89
CA ILE A 64 13.31 2.87 48.99
C ILE A 64 13.82 3.51 47.69
N ILE A 65 14.44 4.69 47.77
CA ILE A 65 15.02 5.35 46.61
C ILE A 65 16.52 5.10 46.58
N ILE A 66 17.02 4.52 45.49
CA ILE A 66 18.44 4.23 45.31
C ILE A 66 18.92 4.93 44.05
N ARG A 67 20.06 5.61 44.15
CA ARG A 67 20.78 6.13 42.98
C ARG A 67 21.78 5.10 42.49
N THR A 68 21.78 4.82 41.20
CA THR A 68 22.79 3.97 40.56
C THR A 68 23.52 4.72 39.45
N GLU A 69 24.72 4.25 39.11
CA GLU A 69 25.52 4.82 38.04
C GLU A 69 24.87 4.59 36.67
N SER A 70 24.77 5.63 35.85
CA SER A 70 24.19 5.56 34.52
C SER A 70 25.23 5.86 33.44
N ASN A 71 25.40 4.95 32.48
CA ASN A 71 26.14 5.22 31.24
C ASN A 71 25.23 5.82 30.14
N GLY A 72 23.93 5.98 30.44
CA GLY A 72 22.90 6.52 29.54
C GLY A 72 22.23 5.46 28.66
N TYR A 73 22.61 4.18 28.77
CA TYR A 73 22.05 3.06 28.02
C TYR A 73 21.18 2.19 28.95
N PRO A 74 20.09 1.58 28.44
CA PRO A 74 19.16 0.81 29.27
C PRO A 74 19.82 -0.36 30.00
N GLY A 75 20.74 -1.07 29.34
CA GLY A 75 21.40 -2.25 29.92
C GLY A 75 22.11 -1.97 31.25
N LYS A 76 22.72 -0.79 31.42
CA LYS A 76 23.32 -0.38 32.71
C LYS A 76 22.29 -0.29 33.82
N GLY A 77 21.14 0.30 33.49
CA GLY A 77 19.99 0.40 34.38
C GLY A 77 19.48 -0.97 34.79
N HIS A 78 19.22 -1.85 33.82
CA HIS A 78 18.75 -3.21 34.08
C HIS A 78 19.73 -4.02 34.95
N ASN A 79 21.03 -3.99 34.61
CA ASN A 79 22.06 -4.66 35.42
C ASN A 79 22.16 -4.09 36.84
N SER A 80 21.94 -2.79 37.02
CA SER A 80 21.92 -2.19 38.35
C SER A 80 20.74 -2.69 39.21
N CYS A 81 19.58 -2.99 38.62
CA CYS A 81 18.47 -3.68 39.31
C CYS A 81 18.89 -5.08 39.77
N LEU A 82 19.54 -5.86 38.89
CA LEU A 82 20.05 -7.18 39.24
C LEU A 82 21.08 -7.12 40.37
N ASN A 83 21.96 -6.11 40.36
CA ASN A 83 22.96 -5.90 41.41
C ASN A 83 22.34 -5.52 42.77
N ILE A 84 21.30 -4.69 42.78
CA ILE A 84 20.53 -4.39 44.01
C ILE A 84 19.95 -5.69 44.58
N PHE A 85 19.35 -6.54 43.74
CA PHE A 85 18.84 -7.83 44.19
C PHE A 85 19.94 -8.79 44.66
N LYS A 86 21.08 -8.83 43.96
CA LYS A 86 22.25 -9.66 44.31
C LYS A 86 22.77 -9.34 45.71
N THR A 87 22.89 -8.05 46.02
CA THR A 87 23.42 -7.54 47.29
C THR A 87 22.44 -7.67 48.46
N ASN A 88 21.13 -7.56 48.19
CA ASN A 88 20.08 -7.68 49.21
C ASN A 88 19.60 -9.14 49.36
N LYS A 89 20.33 -9.92 50.15
CA LYS A 89 20.11 -11.38 50.33
C LYS A 89 18.81 -11.75 51.05
N GLN A 90 18.11 -10.79 51.64
CA GLN A 90 16.83 -11.00 52.33
C GLN A 90 15.64 -11.26 51.40
N TYR A 91 15.79 -11.03 50.09
CA TYR A 91 14.73 -11.24 49.10
C TYR A 91 14.96 -12.54 48.33
N ASP A 92 13.89 -13.31 48.16
CA ASP A 92 13.85 -14.58 47.46
C ASP A 92 13.71 -14.40 45.94
N TYR A 93 12.90 -13.41 45.53
CA TYR A 93 12.57 -13.13 44.14
C TYR A 93 12.65 -11.63 43.81
N LEU A 94 12.87 -11.34 42.54
CA LEU A 94 12.91 -10.00 41.96
C LEU A 94 11.81 -9.85 40.90
N LEU A 95 11.03 -8.77 41.03
CA LEU A 95 10.14 -8.23 40.01
C LEU A 95 10.77 -6.94 39.46
N MET A 96 10.83 -6.81 38.15
CA MET A 96 11.38 -5.63 37.47
C MET A 96 10.35 -4.99 36.56
N ILE A 97 10.29 -3.66 36.58
CA ILE A 97 9.46 -2.86 35.69
C ILE A 97 10.16 -1.56 35.30
N ASP A 98 9.98 -1.16 34.04
CA ASP A 98 10.44 0.12 33.53
C ASP A 98 9.54 1.23 34.06
N GLY A 99 10.14 2.34 34.47
CA GLY A 99 9.44 3.46 35.12
C GLY A 99 8.48 4.22 34.22
N ASP A 100 8.38 3.87 32.94
CA ASP A 100 7.39 4.36 32.00
C ASP A 100 6.28 3.34 31.65
N ASP A 101 6.35 2.14 32.20
CA ASP A 101 5.38 1.06 32.07
C ASP A 101 4.57 0.88 33.37
N MET A 102 3.58 -0.04 33.37
CA MET A 102 2.71 -0.26 34.52
C MET A 102 2.35 -1.74 34.72
N TYR A 103 2.12 -2.13 35.97
CA TYR A 103 1.45 -3.38 36.29
C TYR A 103 -0.07 -3.18 36.38
N TYR A 104 -0.83 -4.19 35.95
CA TYR A 104 -2.26 -4.22 36.27
C TYR A 104 -2.47 -4.47 37.77
N PRO A 105 -3.59 -4.02 38.38
CA PRO A 105 -3.85 -4.19 39.81
C PRO A 105 -3.84 -5.64 40.32
N CYS A 106 -4.00 -6.63 39.43
CA CYS A 106 -3.96 -8.04 39.79
C CYS A 106 -2.61 -8.73 39.51
N ALA A 107 -1.59 -8.02 39.01
CA ALA A 107 -0.32 -8.59 38.55
C ALA A 107 0.38 -9.41 39.64
N PHE A 108 0.41 -8.93 40.88
CA PHE A 108 1.07 -9.63 41.99
C PHE A 108 0.34 -10.94 42.35
N GLN A 109 -0.99 -10.96 42.26
CA GLN A 109 -1.76 -12.21 42.37
C GLN A 109 -1.48 -13.19 41.21
N ARG A 110 -1.12 -12.68 40.02
CA ARG A 110 -0.67 -13.53 38.90
C ARG A 110 0.69 -14.17 39.22
N PHE A 111 1.66 -13.37 39.67
CA PHE A 111 2.99 -13.88 40.07
C PHE A 111 2.87 -14.94 41.17
N GLU A 112 2.06 -14.70 42.20
CA GLU A 112 1.78 -15.68 43.26
C GLU A 112 1.23 -16.99 42.70
N LYS A 113 0.29 -16.93 41.75
CA LYS A 113 -0.27 -18.13 41.10
C LYS A 113 0.77 -18.90 40.30
N PHE A 114 1.67 -18.21 39.60
CA PHE A 114 2.76 -18.88 38.88
C PHE A 114 3.70 -19.59 39.86
N LEU A 115 4.13 -18.91 40.92
CA LEU A 115 5.01 -19.49 41.94
C LEU A 115 4.37 -20.69 42.67
N ASN A 116 3.06 -20.62 42.96
CA ASN A 116 2.34 -21.73 43.59
C ASN A 116 2.17 -22.92 42.63
N LYS A 117 1.92 -22.69 41.34
CA LYS A 117 1.72 -23.75 40.35
C LYS A 117 3.04 -24.37 39.88
N TYR A 118 4.11 -23.59 39.83
CA TYR A 118 5.43 -23.98 39.36
C TYR A 118 6.48 -23.68 40.45
N PRO A 119 6.51 -24.46 41.55
CA PRO A 119 7.33 -24.15 42.73
C PRO A 119 8.85 -24.21 42.50
N ASN A 120 9.29 -24.86 41.42
CA ASN A 120 10.70 -24.94 41.03
C ASN A 120 11.10 -23.87 40.01
N MET A 121 10.22 -22.91 39.69
CA MET A 121 10.48 -21.87 38.71
C MET A 121 11.56 -20.90 39.19
N ASP A 122 12.62 -20.78 38.41
CA ASP A 122 13.73 -19.87 38.70
C ASP A 122 13.59 -18.55 37.92
N LEU A 123 12.95 -18.56 36.75
CA LEU A 123 12.74 -17.37 35.93
C LEU A 123 11.42 -17.48 35.16
N LEU A 124 10.64 -16.39 35.17
CA LEU A 124 9.46 -16.21 34.33
C LEU A 124 9.72 -15.07 33.33
N HIS A 125 9.46 -15.33 32.06
CA HIS A 125 9.59 -14.35 30.99
C HIS A 125 8.31 -14.26 30.14
N MET A 126 7.97 -13.04 29.72
CA MET A 126 6.71 -12.72 29.07
C MET A 126 6.92 -12.46 27.58
N MET A 127 6.17 -13.17 26.75
CA MET A 127 6.28 -13.11 25.29
C MET A 127 5.48 -11.97 24.65
N LEU A 128 4.33 -11.65 25.25
CA LEU A 128 3.39 -10.66 24.74
C LEU A 128 3.04 -9.68 25.86
N ASN A 129 3.09 -8.39 25.52
CA ASN A 129 2.72 -7.32 26.43
C ASN A 129 1.47 -6.65 25.90
N ASP A 130 0.56 -6.31 26.80
CA ASP A 130 -0.51 -5.38 26.46
C ASP A 130 0.12 -4.01 26.20
N ARG A 131 -0.40 -3.26 25.23
CA ARG A 131 0.09 -1.91 24.96
C ARG A 131 -1.01 -0.96 24.51
N VAL A 132 -0.86 0.31 24.84
CA VAL A 132 -1.74 1.37 24.35
C VAL A 132 -1.13 2.05 23.13
N HIS A 133 -1.87 2.10 22.02
CA HIS A 133 -1.42 2.73 20.77
C HIS A 133 -2.59 3.36 19.99
N PHE A 134 -2.29 4.12 18.92
CA PHE A 134 -3.28 4.73 18.01
C PHE A 134 -3.34 4.06 16.62
N SER A 135 -2.57 3.01 16.35
CA SER A 135 -2.51 2.35 15.03
C SER A 135 -3.40 1.12 14.96
N ASN A 136 -3.93 0.85 13.77
CA ASN A 136 -4.47 -0.45 13.41
C ASN A 136 -3.27 -1.35 13.08
N GLU A 137 -2.81 -2.16 14.03
CA GLU A 137 -1.87 -3.22 13.70
C GLU A 137 -2.65 -4.45 13.22
N GLU A 138 -2.38 -4.89 11.99
CA GLU A 138 -3.07 -6.00 11.32
C GLU A 138 -2.96 -7.35 12.08
N CYS A 139 -1.96 -7.48 12.97
CA CYS A 139 -1.60 -8.77 13.58
C CYS A 139 -2.14 -8.99 15.01
N TYR A 140 -2.85 -8.04 15.62
CA TYR A 140 -3.31 -8.18 17.01
C TYR A 140 -4.77 -7.74 17.20
N ASN A 141 -5.47 -8.44 18.09
CA ASN A 141 -6.77 -7.99 18.58
C ASN A 141 -6.62 -6.64 19.29
N PHE A 142 -7.60 -5.76 19.12
CA PHE A 142 -7.65 -4.49 19.82
C PHE A 142 -9.05 -4.19 20.35
N LYS A 143 -9.10 -3.36 21.38
CA LYS A 143 -10.34 -2.72 21.85
C LYS A 143 -10.13 -1.22 21.89
N ASN A 144 -11.17 -0.48 21.46
CA ASN A 144 -11.12 0.97 21.45
C ASN A 144 -11.14 1.53 22.87
N LEU A 145 -10.37 2.59 23.07
CA LEU A 145 -10.40 3.47 24.23
C LEU A 145 -10.94 4.84 23.78
N ALA A 146 -10.94 5.85 24.64
CA ALA A 146 -11.37 7.20 24.27
C ALA A 146 -10.54 7.76 23.09
N LEU A 147 -11.19 8.61 22.27
CA LEU A 147 -10.67 9.10 20.99
C LEU A 147 -10.23 7.95 20.06
N ASN A 148 -9.05 8.05 19.43
CA ASN A 148 -8.50 7.01 18.55
C ASN A 148 -7.52 6.07 19.28
N TYR A 149 -7.42 6.16 20.61
CA TYR A 149 -6.55 5.26 21.37
C TYR A 149 -7.14 3.86 21.44
N LYS A 150 -6.26 2.87 21.56
CA LYS A 150 -6.61 1.45 21.55
C LYS A 150 -5.74 0.68 22.52
N LEU A 151 -6.35 -0.30 23.18
CA LEU A 151 -5.63 -1.35 23.88
C LEU A 151 -5.39 -2.51 22.93
N ILE A 152 -4.12 -2.76 22.61
CA ILE A 152 -3.67 -3.92 21.83
C ILE A 152 -3.29 -5.02 22.82
N SER A 153 -3.91 -6.19 22.69
CA SER A 153 -3.77 -7.29 23.65
C SER A 153 -4.11 -8.64 23.02
N ALA A 154 -3.52 -9.73 23.53
CA ALA A 154 -4.02 -11.08 23.28
C ALA A 154 -5.31 -11.39 24.08
N PHE A 155 -5.73 -10.48 24.97
CA PHE A 155 -6.86 -10.62 25.89
C PHE A 155 -6.83 -11.95 26.63
N GLU A 156 -7.84 -12.79 26.45
CA GLU A 156 -8.00 -14.06 27.16
C GLU A 156 -7.27 -15.22 26.46
N ASP A 157 -6.52 -14.96 25.38
CA ASP A 157 -5.70 -15.96 24.68
C ASP A 157 -4.36 -16.18 25.40
N CYS A 158 -4.33 -17.19 26.27
CA CYS A 158 -3.13 -17.64 26.98
C CYS A 158 -2.42 -18.82 26.30
N LYS A 159 -2.60 -19.06 25.00
CA LYS A 159 -1.98 -20.19 24.30
C LYS A 159 -0.46 -20.13 24.29
N ASN A 160 0.19 -21.26 24.05
CA ASN A 160 1.64 -21.29 23.85
C ASN A 160 2.01 -20.67 22.49
N TRP A 161 2.51 -19.44 22.56
CA TRP A 161 2.83 -18.65 21.38
C TRP A 161 4.12 -19.08 20.67
N TRP A 162 4.97 -19.92 21.27
CA TRP A 162 6.13 -20.51 20.58
C TRP A 162 5.72 -21.38 19.39
N HIS A 163 4.57 -22.06 19.49
CA HIS A 163 4.05 -22.90 18.41
C HIS A 163 3.18 -22.13 17.42
N SER A 164 2.68 -20.95 17.82
CA SER A 164 1.70 -20.19 17.04
C SER A 164 2.33 -19.10 16.17
N HIS A 165 3.53 -18.62 16.51
CA HIS A 165 4.25 -17.62 15.74
C HIS A 165 5.55 -18.18 15.17
N THR A 166 5.82 -17.88 13.90
CA THR A 166 7.15 -18.03 13.31
C THR A 166 8.01 -16.84 13.73
N MET A 167 8.98 -17.07 14.62
CA MET A 167 10.03 -16.09 14.89
C MET A 167 11.27 -16.40 14.07
N ASN A 168 11.80 -15.37 13.43
CA ASN A 168 13.05 -15.45 12.70
C ASN A 168 14.20 -15.70 13.68
N SER A 169 15.19 -16.46 13.21
CA SER A 169 16.45 -16.61 13.93
C SER A 169 17.23 -15.29 13.87
N PRO A 170 17.68 -14.74 15.00
CA PRO A 170 18.50 -13.53 15.02
C PRO A 170 19.91 -13.77 14.50
N PHE A 171 20.28 -15.02 14.25
CA PHE A 171 21.55 -15.41 13.64
C PHE A 171 21.51 -15.35 12.11
N ILE A 172 20.34 -15.08 11.51
CA ILE A 172 20.15 -14.98 10.06
C ILE A 172 19.77 -13.56 9.70
N GLY A 173 20.66 -12.88 8.96
CA GLY A 173 20.46 -11.50 8.52
C GLY A 173 20.83 -10.46 9.58
N LEU A 174 20.32 -9.23 9.42
CA LEU A 174 20.61 -8.12 10.33
C LEU A 174 19.76 -8.23 11.60
N LEU A 175 20.38 -8.02 12.77
CA LEU A 175 19.70 -7.93 14.08
C LEU A 175 18.56 -6.91 14.04
N GLY A 176 18.76 -5.82 13.29
CA GLY A 176 17.79 -4.75 13.04
C GLY A 176 16.42 -5.18 12.49
N ASN A 177 16.29 -6.42 12.01
CA ASN A 177 15.06 -7.01 11.49
C ASN A 177 14.35 -7.93 12.49
N ASN A 178 14.95 -8.15 13.67
CA ASN A 178 14.44 -9.03 14.70
C ASN A 178 13.90 -8.21 15.89
N LYS A 179 12.95 -8.80 16.62
CA LYS A 179 12.44 -8.28 17.89
C LYS A 179 12.86 -9.21 19.01
N THR A 180 13.03 -8.69 20.22
CA THR A 180 13.34 -9.53 21.37
C THR A 180 12.19 -10.52 21.63
N PRO A 181 12.49 -11.82 21.78
CA PRO A 181 11.50 -12.87 22.00
C PRO A 181 10.56 -12.68 23.19
N SER A 182 11.08 -12.21 24.32
CA SER A 182 10.37 -12.09 25.59
C SER A 182 11.19 -11.33 26.62
N ARG A 183 10.53 -10.78 27.64
CA ARG A 183 11.14 -9.99 28.73
C ARG A 183 11.09 -10.72 30.07
N ILE A 184 12.14 -10.63 30.87
CA ILE A 184 12.16 -11.14 32.25
C ILE A 184 11.17 -10.33 33.10
N ILE A 185 10.24 -11.00 33.78
CA ILE A 185 9.24 -10.35 34.65
C ILE A 185 9.33 -10.81 36.11
N LEU A 186 9.94 -11.98 36.36
CA LEU A 186 10.19 -12.51 37.70
C LEU A 186 11.42 -13.41 37.65
N CYS A 187 12.31 -13.31 38.63
CA CYS A 187 13.45 -14.22 38.76
C CYS A 187 13.81 -14.50 40.23
N SER A 188 14.32 -15.70 40.49
CA SER A 188 14.83 -16.14 41.78
C SER A 188 16.32 -15.82 41.92
N ARG A 189 16.89 -16.01 43.11
CA ARG A 189 18.34 -15.85 43.33
C ARG A 189 19.22 -16.77 42.49
N LYS A 190 18.69 -17.88 41.97
CA LYS A 190 19.49 -18.85 41.18
C LYS A 190 20.07 -18.26 39.90
N ILE A 191 19.53 -17.13 39.40
CA ILE A 191 20.11 -16.46 38.22
C ILE A 191 21.59 -16.10 38.40
N PHE A 192 22.06 -15.93 39.65
CA PHE A 192 23.46 -15.61 39.97
C PHE A 192 24.38 -16.83 40.04
N GLU A 193 23.85 -18.05 39.88
CA GLU A 193 24.59 -19.32 39.99
C GLU A 193 24.87 -19.92 38.60
N THR A 194 24.48 -19.23 37.53
CA THR A 194 24.64 -19.66 36.14
C THR A 194 26.07 -19.52 35.65
N THR A 195 26.48 -20.40 34.71
CA THR A 195 27.82 -20.36 34.12
C THR A 195 28.03 -19.06 33.33
N ILE A 196 27.03 -18.66 32.56
CA ILE A 196 27.03 -17.36 31.86
C ILE A 196 26.10 -16.43 32.63
N PRO A 197 26.60 -15.30 33.17
CA PRO A 197 25.78 -14.36 33.91
C PRO A 197 24.56 -13.90 33.12
N ILE A 198 23.40 -13.86 33.77
CA ILE A 198 22.17 -13.28 33.22
C ILE A 198 22.29 -11.75 33.33
N GLU A 199 22.69 -11.11 32.22
CA GLU A 199 22.95 -9.68 32.16
C GLU A 199 22.45 -9.07 30.86
N TYR A 200 22.22 -7.76 30.89
CA TYR A 200 21.84 -6.93 29.76
C TYR A 200 23.10 -6.28 29.18
N SER A 201 23.17 -6.09 27.86
CA SER A 201 24.34 -5.42 27.27
C SER A 201 24.35 -3.93 27.61
N GLU A 202 25.39 -3.48 28.29
CA GLU A 202 25.60 -2.05 28.61
C GLU A 202 26.03 -1.23 27.38
N ASP A 203 26.38 -1.91 26.27
CA ASP A 203 26.84 -1.32 25.01
C ASP A 203 25.72 -1.25 23.95
N MET A 204 24.53 -1.81 24.22
CA MET A 204 23.37 -1.75 23.33
C MET A 204 22.32 -0.77 23.85
N LYS A 205 21.62 -0.11 22.93
CA LYS A 205 20.58 0.87 23.24
C LYS A 205 19.16 0.34 22.97
N LEU A 206 18.99 -0.57 22.01
CA LEU A 206 17.70 -1.13 21.63
C LEU A 206 17.62 -2.65 21.87
N TYR A 207 18.72 -3.39 21.69
CA TYR A 207 18.73 -4.86 21.74
C TYR A 207 19.37 -5.43 23.02
N ASP A 208 19.49 -4.65 24.10
CA ASP A 208 20.05 -5.12 25.37
C ASP A 208 19.21 -6.26 26.00
N ASP A 209 17.88 -6.18 25.92
CA ASP A 209 16.95 -7.24 26.32
C ASP A 209 17.23 -8.58 25.58
N TYR A 210 17.78 -8.51 24.36
CA TYR A 210 18.10 -9.69 23.55
C TYR A 210 19.26 -10.48 24.15
N ILE A 211 20.26 -9.79 24.69
CA ILE A 211 21.40 -10.41 25.36
C ILE A 211 20.97 -11.07 26.67
N ALA A 212 20.08 -10.44 27.42
CA ALA A 212 19.46 -11.07 28.59
C ALA A 212 18.69 -12.34 28.21
N PHE A 213 17.92 -12.31 27.12
CA PHE A 213 17.20 -13.48 26.58
C PHE A 213 18.12 -14.65 26.27
N LEU A 214 19.20 -14.40 25.52
CA LEU A 214 20.16 -15.44 25.16
C LEU A 214 20.84 -16.05 26.38
N SER A 215 21.10 -15.22 27.41
CA SER A 215 21.78 -15.67 28.61
C SER A 215 20.93 -16.67 29.40
N PHE A 216 19.63 -16.43 29.57
CA PHE A 216 18.78 -17.40 30.28
C PHE A 216 18.38 -18.58 29.40
N TYR A 217 18.32 -18.41 28.07
CA TYR A 217 18.10 -19.53 27.15
C TYR A 217 19.29 -20.50 27.17
N GLU A 218 20.52 -19.99 27.16
CA GLU A 218 21.72 -20.80 27.34
C GLU A 218 21.67 -21.55 28.68
N ALA A 219 21.34 -20.87 29.78
CA ALA A 219 21.22 -21.50 31.10
C ALA A 219 20.14 -22.60 31.15
N GLN A 220 19.01 -22.42 30.46
CA GLN A 220 17.96 -23.43 30.31
C GLN A 220 18.48 -24.67 29.56
N LEU A 221 19.19 -24.48 28.44
CA LEU A 221 19.76 -25.59 27.65
C LEU A 221 20.86 -26.34 28.41
N ARG A 222 21.53 -25.67 29.35
CA ARG A 222 22.52 -26.25 30.26
C ARG A 222 21.89 -26.90 31.51
N ASN A 223 20.57 -26.83 31.67
CA ASN A 223 19.83 -27.27 32.86
C ASN A 223 20.27 -26.57 34.15
N GLU A 224 20.72 -25.32 34.06
CA GLU A 224 21.15 -24.50 35.20
C GLU A 224 19.98 -23.71 35.82
N LEU A 225 18.97 -23.38 35.01
CA LEU A 225 17.76 -22.67 35.43
C LEU A 225 16.50 -23.36 34.91
N ASN A 226 15.44 -23.33 35.71
CA ASN A 226 14.09 -23.65 35.27
C ASN A 226 13.38 -22.37 34.82
N THR A 227 13.49 -22.08 33.53
CA THR A 227 12.87 -20.91 32.90
C THR A 227 11.51 -21.27 32.32
N TYR A 228 10.53 -20.38 32.47
CA TYR A 228 9.20 -20.53 31.89
C TYR A 228 8.79 -19.26 31.16
N SER A 229 8.25 -19.45 29.97
CA SER A 229 7.58 -18.40 29.21
C SER A 229 6.10 -18.30 29.59
N CYS A 230 5.49 -17.13 29.45
CA CYS A 230 4.04 -16.95 29.55
C CYS A 230 3.50 -15.86 28.62
N ALA A 231 2.19 -15.87 28.37
CA ALA A 231 1.45 -14.81 27.68
C ALA A 231 0.26 -14.32 28.52
N ASP A 232 0.46 -14.15 29.83
CA ASP A 232 -0.57 -13.63 30.72
C ASP A 232 -0.71 -12.11 30.56
N THR A 233 -1.72 -11.70 29.81
CA THR A 233 -2.00 -10.29 29.49
C THR A 233 -2.44 -9.46 30.70
N TYR A 234 -2.66 -10.07 31.88
CA TYR A 234 -3.10 -9.37 33.10
C TYR A 234 -1.95 -8.99 34.03
N ILE A 235 -0.71 -9.07 33.55
CA ILE A 235 0.47 -8.67 34.32
C ILE A 235 0.88 -7.24 33.96
N TYR A 236 1.21 -6.98 32.68
CA TYR A 236 2.02 -5.85 32.29
C TYR A 236 1.39 -5.03 31.17
N LEU A 237 1.43 -3.71 31.32
CA LEU A 237 0.97 -2.75 30.34
C LEU A 237 2.15 -1.88 29.86
N TYR A 238 2.57 -2.13 28.63
CA TYR A 238 3.60 -1.38 27.92
C TYR A 238 3.05 -0.06 27.38
N ASN A 239 3.64 1.07 27.79
CA ASN A 239 3.18 2.38 27.36
C ASN A 239 3.84 2.81 26.04
N SER A 240 3.38 2.24 24.92
CA SER A 240 3.93 2.56 23.59
C SER A 240 3.66 3.99 23.08
N LEU A 241 2.92 4.80 23.85
CA LEU A 241 2.69 6.22 23.56
C LEU A 241 3.85 7.12 23.99
N ASN A 242 4.85 6.61 24.72
CA ASN A 242 6.04 7.37 25.11
C ASN A 242 6.88 7.73 23.87
N ASP A 243 6.62 8.92 23.34
CA ASP A 243 7.24 9.50 22.14
C ASP A 243 8.74 9.80 22.30
N GLU A 244 9.24 9.71 23.53
CA GLU A 244 10.63 9.89 23.89
C GLU A 244 11.42 8.59 24.08
N SER A 245 10.76 7.43 23.89
CA SER A 245 11.38 6.10 23.97
C SER A 245 12.60 5.96 23.05
N ALA A 246 13.58 5.18 23.50
CA ALA A 246 14.78 4.87 22.73
C ALA A 246 14.43 4.28 21.35
N SER A 247 13.37 3.47 21.27
CA SER A 247 12.86 2.86 20.03
C SER A 247 12.51 3.87 18.95
N TYR A 248 12.05 5.08 19.31
CA TYR A 248 11.71 6.14 18.34
C TYR A 248 12.91 6.99 17.94
N LYS A 249 13.88 7.17 18.84
CA LYS A 249 15.03 8.07 18.64
C LYS A 249 16.24 7.37 18.01
N PHE A 250 16.32 6.05 18.08
CA PHE A 250 17.49 5.30 17.65
C PHE A 250 17.59 5.17 16.12
N LYS A 251 18.78 5.45 15.56
CA LYS A 251 19.04 5.39 14.11
C LYS A 251 20.26 4.55 13.72
N ASP A 252 21.12 4.17 14.67
CA ASP A 252 22.42 3.55 14.37
C ASP A 252 22.38 2.02 14.43
N LYS A 253 21.70 1.41 13.46
CA LYS A 253 21.56 -0.05 13.41
C LYS A 253 22.89 -0.80 13.17
N LYS A 254 23.93 -0.11 12.68
CA LYS A 254 25.22 -0.74 12.36
C LYS A 254 26.03 -1.01 13.62
N TYR A 255 26.09 -0.04 14.53
CA TYR A 255 26.81 -0.23 15.79
C TYR A 255 26.25 -1.38 16.64
N GLU A 256 24.92 -1.52 16.75
CA GLU A 256 24.36 -2.65 17.52
C GLU A 256 24.65 -4.01 16.87
N GLN A 257 24.77 -4.06 15.54
CA GLN A 257 25.17 -5.27 14.83
C GLN A 257 26.63 -5.65 15.16
N GLU A 258 27.54 -4.68 15.28
CA GLU A 258 28.94 -4.93 15.66
C GLU A 258 29.05 -5.42 17.12
N VAL A 259 28.28 -4.82 18.04
CA VAL A 259 28.20 -5.30 19.44
C VAL A 259 27.62 -6.71 19.50
N TRP A 260 26.57 -6.99 18.73
CA TRP A 260 25.97 -8.32 18.62
C TRP A 260 26.98 -9.37 18.18
N GLU A 261 27.69 -9.14 17.08
CA GLU A 261 28.69 -10.09 16.56
C GLU A 261 29.81 -10.40 17.57
N ARG A 262 30.14 -9.44 18.45
CA ARG A 262 31.10 -9.62 19.54
C ARG A 262 30.55 -10.43 20.72
N GLU A 263 29.29 -10.21 21.12
CA GLU A 263 28.68 -10.81 22.31
C GLU A 263 28.23 -12.27 22.09
N ILE A 264 27.79 -12.61 20.87
CA ILE A 264 27.12 -13.88 20.56
C ILE A 264 27.97 -15.16 20.72
N PRO A 265 29.29 -15.18 20.42
CA PRO A 265 30.07 -16.41 20.44
C PRO A 265 30.08 -17.18 21.77
N LYS A 266 29.75 -16.53 22.90
CA LYS A 266 29.69 -17.18 24.22
C LYS A 266 28.48 -18.10 24.43
N TYR A 267 27.38 -17.92 23.68
CA TYR A 267 26.13 -18.68 23.82
C TYR A 267 26.15 -19.98 23.01
N THR A 268 27.07 -20.87 23.35
CA THR A 268 27.40 -22.06 22.54
C THR A 268 26.27 -23.08 22.42
N TYR A 269 25.43 -23.26 23.44
CA TYR A 269 24.32 -24.20 23.40
C TYR A 269 23.16 -23.65 22.57
N VAL A 270 22.84 -22.36 22.69
CA VAL A 270 21.83 -21.71 21.85
C VAL A 270 22.20 -21.80 20.37
N LEU A 271 23.47 -21.56 20.03
CA LEU A 271 23.97 -21.70 18.66
C LEU A 271 23.87 -23.15 18.14
N LYS A 272 24.11 -24.15 19.00
CA LYS A 272 23.96 -25.58 18.65
C LYS A 272 22.51 -26.03 18.53
N ASP A 273 21.61 -25.45 19.32
CA ASP A 273 20.17 -25.74 19.29
C ASP A 273 19.49 -25.22 18.01
N ASN A 274 20.21 -24.43 17.20
CA ASN A 274 19.76 -23.89 15.92
C ASN A 274 18.42 -23.11 16.05
N TRP A 275 18.31 -22.31 17.11
CA TRP A 275 17.15 -21.46 17.42
C TRP A 275 15.82 -22.24 17.59
N ASN A 276 15.85 -23.40 18.26
CA ASN A 276 14.66 -24.21 18.48
C ASN A 276 13.83 -23.76 19.71
N ILE A 277 13.39 -22.50 19.68
CA ILE A 277 12.62 -21.83 20.74
C ILE A 277 11.32 -22.55 21.13
N LYS A 278 10.81 -23.47 20.30
CA LYS A 278 9.61 -24.28 20.59
C LYS A 278 9.82 -25.26 21.73
N ASN A 279 11.07 -25.54 22.10
CA ASN A 279 11.41 -26.40 23.22
C ASN A 279 11.44 -25.64 24.56
N LEU A 280 11.32 -24.31 24.55
CA LEU A 280 11.30 -23.54 25.79
C LEU A 280 10.03 -23.85 26.60
N PRO A 281 10.14 -24.09 27.92
CA PRO A 281 8.97 -24.37 28.75
C PRO A 281 7.95 -23.23 28.73
N TYR A 282 6.67 -23.57 28.74
CA TYR A 282 5.55 -22.62 28.76
C TYR A 282 4.67 -22.84 29.99
N ALA A 283 4.49 -21.78 30.77
CA ALA A 283 3.65 -21.76 31.95
C ALA A 283 2.29 -21.13 31.65
N ILE A 284 1.23 -21.83 32.03
CA ILE A 284 -0.15 -21.33 31.97
C ILE A 284 -0.82 -21.37 33.34
N ILE A 285 -1.59 -20.34 33.67
CA ILE A 285 -2.44 -20.26 34.86
C ILE A 285 -3.85 -19.82 34.46
N ASN A 286 -4.85 -20.14 35.28
CA ASN A 286 -6.23 -19.75 35.03
C ASN A 286 -6.39 -18.22 35.07
N LEU A 287 -7.32 -17.69 34.28
CA LEU A 287 -7.66 -16.26 34.24
C LEU A 287 -7.97 -15.69 35.65
N PRO A 288 -7.72 -14.39 35.88
CA PRO A 288 -8.10 -13.75 37.14
C PRO A 288 -9.61 -13.78 37.34
N LYS A 289 -10.07 -14.11 38.56
CA LYS A 289 -11.50 -14.18 38.89
C LYS A 289 -12.10 -12.81 39.23
N ASN A 290 -11.26 -11.91 39.72
CA ASN A 290 -11.59 -10.59 40.27
C ASN A 290 -11.17 -9.42 39.38
N TYR A 291 -10.64 -9.70 38.18
CA TYR A 291 -10.19 -8.67 37.25
C TYR A 291 -10.49 -9.11 35.84
N THR A 292 -11.37 -8.39 35.16
CA THR A 292 -11.89 -8.76 33.84
C THR A 292 -11.28 -7.88 32.75
N THR A 293 -11.50 -8.25 31.49
CA THR A 293 -11.21 -7.37 30.34
C THR A 293 -11.85 -5.98 30.48
N TYR A 294 -13.03 -5.86 31.11
CA TYR A 294 -13.65 -4.56 31.38
C TYR A 294 -12.83 -3.72 32.37
N ASN A 295 -12.38 -4.32 33.47
CA ASN A 295 -11.52 -3.64 34.45
C ASN A 295 -10.21 -3.20 33.80
N LYS A 296 -9.66 -4.01 32.90
CA LYS A 296 -8.46 -3.71 32.12
C LYS A 296 -8.62 -2.46 31.26
N LEU A 297 -9.72 -2.33 30.53
CA LEU A 297 -10.01 -1.14 29.73
C LEU A 297 -10.17 0.09 30.61
N SER A 298 -10.93 -0.03 31.71
CA SER A 298 -11.12 1.05 32.67
C SER A 298 -9.80 1.53 33.28
N PHE A 299 -8.89 0.59 33.59
CA PHE A 299 -7.54 0.93 34.06
C PHE A 299 -6.74 1.71 33.00
N CYS A 300 -6.79 1.30 31.73
CA CYS A 300 -6.11 2.00 30.64
C CYS A 300 -6.67 3.42 30.45
N GLU A 301 -7.99 3.59 30.49
CA GLU A 301 -8.64 4.91 30.41
C GLU A 301 -8.14 5.84 31.53
N GLN A 302 -8.19 5.35 32.76
CA GLN A 302 -7.87 6.16 33.94
C GLN A 302 -6.38 6.48 34.05
N ASN A 303 -5.52 5.49 33.83
CA ASN A 303 -4.09 5.59 34.14
C ASN A 303 -3.22 5.87 32.91
N VAL A 304 -3.78 5.86 31.69
CA VAL A 304 -3.07 6.22 30.45
C VAL A 304 -3.79 7.36 29.75
N ILE A 305 -5.04 7.14 29.34
CA ILE A 305 -5.70 8.03 28.39
C ILE A 305 -5.99 9.40 29.01
N ASN A 306 -6.52 9.44 30.24
CA ASN A 306 -6.75 10.71 30.94
C ASN A 306 -5.48 11.56 31.04
N HIS A 307 -4.32 10.94 31.26
CA HIS A 307 -3.05 11.65 31.28
C HIS A 307 -2.63 12.12 29.90
N GLU A 308 -2.80 11.31 28.85
CA GLU A 308 -2.50 11.75 27.49
C GLU A 308 -3.39 12.91 27.03
N LEU A 309 -4.65 12.93 27.45
CA LEU A 309 -5.55 14.05 27.22
C LEU A 309 -5.06 15.33 27.93
N GLN A 310 -4.52 15.21 29.14
CA GLN A 310 -3.89 16.34 29.84
C GLN A 310 -2.59 16.77 29.16
N GLU A 311 -1.74 15.84 28.74
CA GLU A 311 -0.49 16.15 28.02
C GLU A 311 -0.76 16.80 26.66
N ASN A 312 -1.91 16.54 26.04
CA ASN A 312 -2.33 17.25 24.83
C ASN A 312 -2.46 18.76 25.05
N ILE A 313 -2.84 19.22 26.24
CA ILE A 313 -2.86 20.65 26.59
C ILE A 313 -1.43 21.21 26.52
N THR A 314 -0.47 20.53 27.16
CA THR A 314 0.94 20.91 27.11
C THR A 314 1.51 20.84 25.69
N ARG A 315 1.06 19.89 24.86
CA ARG A 315 1.43 19.82 23.43
C ARG A 315 0.95 21.05 22.66
N TYR A 316 -0.27 21.53 22.89
CA TYR A 316 -0.75 22.79 22.31
C TYR A 316 0.04 24.01 22.80
N GLU A 317 0.35 24.09 24.10
CA GLU A 317 1.18 25.17 24.65
C GLU A 317 2.58 25.20 24.02
N LYS A 318 3.19 24.03 23.80
CA LYS A 318 4.48 23.92 23.08
C LYS A 318 4.35 24.40 21.65
N LEU A 319 3.32 23.98 20.93
CA LEU A 319 3.05 24.41 19.55
C LEU A 319 2.94 25.93 19.41
N ASN A 320 2.43 26.63 20.43
CA ASN A 320 2.27 28.08 20.42
C ASN A 320 3.57 28.84 20.73
N LYS A 321 4.60 28.16 21.24
CA LYS A 321 5.92 28.75 21.56
C LYS A 321 6.96 28.55 20.45
N LEU A 322 6.65 27.76 19.42
CA LEU A 322 7.57 27.44 18.33
C LEU A 322 7.70 28.60 17.34
N ASP A 323 8.91 28.79 16.81
CA ASP A 323 9.19 29.78 15.78
C ASP A 323 9.08 29.13 14.38
N TYR A 324 7.93 29.32 13.73
CA TYR A 324 7.60 28.70 12.44
C TYR A 324 8.47 29.20 11.27
N THR A 325 9.38 30.16 11.49
CA THR A 325 10.39 30.54 10.49
C THR A 325 11.58 29.58 10.46
N LYS A 326 11.78 28.77 11.51
CA LYS A 326 12.89 27.83 11.63
C LYS A 326 12.47 26.43 11.26
N LYS A 327 13.26 25.80 10.37
CA LYS A 327 13.01 24.42 9.91
C LYS A 327 12.91 23.41 11.05
N GLU A 328 13.79 23.51 12.05
CA GLU A 328 13.78 22.58 13.20
C GLU A 328 12.49 22.68 14.02
N ASP A 329 11.96 23.89 14.17
CA ASP A 329 10.72 24.12 14.90
C ASP A 329 9.49 23.71 14.07
N LEU A 330 9.54 23.82 12.73
CA LEU A 330 8.55 23.22 11.83
C LEU A 330 8.52 21.69 11.96
N GLU A 331 9.67 21.03 12.04
CA GLU A 331 9.76 19.57 12.23
C GLU A 331 9.24 19.14 13.62
N LYS A 332 9.50 19.94 14.66
CA LYS A 332 8.88 19.73 15.99
C LYS A 332 7.37 19.93 15.95
N ALA A 333 6.88 20.96 15.26
CA ALA A 333 5.46 21.22 15.11
C ALA A 333 4.75 20.10 14.33
N GLU A 334 5.37 19.61 13.25
CA GLU A 334 4.93 18.45 12.49
C GLU A 334 4.73 17.25 13.42
N PHE A 335 5.75 16.92 14.22
CA PHE A 335 5.69 15.79 15.14
C PHE A 335 4.52 15.89 16.13
N ILE A 336 4.36 17.06 16.77
CA ILE A 336 3.30 17.28 17.75
C ILE A 336 1.91 17.21 17.08
N LEU A 337 1.71 17.87 15.94
CA LEU A 337 0.42 17.87 15.25
C LEU A 337 0.05 16.49 14.72
N LEU A 338 1.02 15.73 14.21
CA LEU A 338 0.78 14.35 13.79
C LEU A 338 0.35 13.47 14.98
N TYR A 339 0.93 13.66 16.17
CA TYR A 339 0.49 12.97 17.39
C TYR A 339 -0.96 13.34 17.74
N LEU A 340 -1.29 14.64 17.77
CA LEU A 340 -2.65 15.11 18.07
C LEU A 340 -3.67 14.56 17.06
N ILE A 341 -3.39 14.62 15.76
CA ILE A 341 -4.27 14.07 14.72
C ILE A 341 -4.43 12.56 14.86
N LYS A 342 -3.34 11.81 15.09
CA LYS A 342 -3.38 10.34 15.26
C LYS A 342 -4.16 9.92 16.50
N SER A 343 -4.05 10.67 17.60
CA SER A 343 -4.82 10.43 18.82
C SER A 343 -6.31 10.72 18.69
N GLY A 344 -6.77 11.32 17.58
CA GLY A 344 -8.20 11.60 17.32
C GLY A 344 -8.59 13.06 17.46
N LEU A 345 -7.62 13.97 17.55
CA LEU A 345 -7.84 15.42 17.47
C LEU A 345 -7.63 15.92 16.03
N ASP A 346 -8.31 15.28 15.08
CA ASP A 346 -8.30 15.69 13.67
C ASP A 346 -9.28 16.84 13.40
N THR A 347 -9.13 17.92 14.16
CA THR A 347 -9.91 19.15 14.01
C THR A 347 -9.52 19.90 12.73
N GLU A 348 -10.43 20.72 12.21
CA GLU A 348 -10.16 21.60 11.06
C GLU A 348 -8.88 22.42 11.27
N GLU A 349 -8.70 22.99 12.47
CA GLU A 349 -7.52 23.77 12.83
C GLU A 349 -6.21 22.96 12.74
N ASN A 350 -6.18 21.78 13.36
CA ASN A 350 -4.97 20.94 13.35
C ASN A 350 -4.60 20.49 11.94
N ILE A 351 -5.61 20.16 11.13
CA ILE A 351 -5.39 19.78 9.73
C ILE A 351 -4.87 20.97 8.92
N LYS A 352 -5.43 22.18 9.07
CA LYS A 352 -4.90 23.38 8.40
C LYS A 352 -3.45 23.67 8.81
N ARG A 353 -3.13 23.55 10.11
CA ARG A 353 -1.76 23.77 10.61
C ARG A 353 -0.76 22.77 10.03
N ILE A 354 -1.09 21.47 9.98
CA ILE A 354 -0.19 20.47 9.40
C ILE A 354 -0.03 20.63 7.88
N ILE A 355 -1.10 21.04 7.17
CA ILE A 355 -1.02 21.40 5.76
C ILE A 355 0.00 22.53 5.57
N GLN A 356 -0.14 23.63 6.33
CA GLN A 356 0.80 24.75 6.24
C GLN A 356 2.24 24.31 6.44
N ILE A 357 2.52 23.53 7.49
CA ILE A 357 3.86 23.02 7.79
C ILE A 357 4.43 22.19 6.64
N TYR A 358 3.62 21.30 6.04
CA TYR A 358 4.09 20.51 4.90
C TYR A 358 4.44 21.36 3.69
N PHE A 359 3.68 22.42 3.47
CA PHE A 359 3.95 23.37 2.40
C PHE A 359 5.23 24.18 2.66
N GLU A 360 5.44 24.68 3.88
CA GLU A 360 6.67 25.39 4.27
C GLU A 360 7.91 24.47 4.16
N LEU A 361 7.78 23.20 4.53
CA LEU A 361 8.83 22.18 4.40
C LEU A 361 9.02 21.67 2.96
N LYS A 362 8.27 22.20 1.98
CA LYS A 362 8.27 21.79 0.55
C LYS A 362 7.91 20.31 0.35
N ARG A 363 7.14 19.72 1.26
CA ARG A 363 6.63 18.34 1.23
C ARG A 363 5.18 18.31 0.72
N HIS A 364 4.93 18.90 -0.45
CA HIS A 364 3.57 19.15 -0.97
C HIS A 364 2.70 17.89 -1.08
N ASN A 365 3.27 16.72 -1.44
CA ASN A 365 2.53 15.47 -1.54
C ASN A 365 1.85 15.10 -0.21
N SER A 366 2.56 15.26 0.91
CA SER A 366 2.00 15.04 2.24
C SER A 366 0.91 16.07 2.53
N GLY A 367 1.15 17.35 2.21
CA GLY A 367 0.15 18.41 2.36
C GLY A 367 -1.15 18.12 1.59
N PHE A 368 -1.06 17.63 0.35
CA PHE A 368 -2.24 17.27 -0.44
C PHE A 368 -3.08 16.17 0.21
N LEU A 369 -2.45 15.16 0.82
CA LEU A 369 -3.18 14.11 1.55
C LEU A 369 -4.04 14.70 2.68
N TYR A 370 -3.52 15.69 3.40
CA TYR A 370 -4.24 16.37 4.47
C TYR A 370 -5.29 17.36 3.95
N ILE A 371 -5.12 17.93 2.75
CA ILE A 371 -6.16 18.72 2.09
C ILE A 371 -7.39 17.83 1.80
N PHE A 372 -7.20 16.64 1.24
CA PHE A 372 -8.32 15.70 1.06
C PHE A 372 -8.99 15.33 2.38
N ARG A 373 -8.20 15.17 3.45
CA ARG A 373 -8.74 14.92 4.78
C ARG A 373 -9.55 16.12 5.29
N LEU A 374 -9.07 17.35 5.09
CA LEU A 374 -9.74 18.60 5.45
C LEU A 374 -11.10 18.72 4.76
N GLU A 375 -11.14 18.48 3.45
CA GLU A 375 -12.38 18.49 2.66
C GLU A 375 -13.42 17.50 3.20
N ARG A 376 -12.97 16.33 3.68
CA ARG A 376 -13.87 15.31 4.23
C ARG A 376 -14.45 15.71 5.59
N ILE A 377 -13.66 16.33 6.46
CA ILE A 377 -14.09 16.66 7.82
C ILE A 377 -14.79 18.02 7.93
N ALA A 378 -14.48 18.96 7.03
CA ALA A 378 -14.96 20.34 7.07
C ALA A 378 -15.20 20.90 5.66
N PRO A 379 -16.18 20.38 4.89
CA PRO A 379 -16.51 20.83 3.53
C PRO A 379 -17.28 22.17 3.52
N THR A 380 -16.69 23.22 4.10
CA THR A 380 -17.29 24.55 4.24
C THR A 380 -16.70 25.54 3.22
N GLN A 381 -17.43 26.64 2.96
CA GLN A 381 -16.93 27.74 2.13
C GLN A 381 -15.57 28.24 2.64
N SER A 382 -15.44 28.47 3.95
CA SER A 382 -14.18 28.94 4.57
C SER A 382 -13.01 27.98 4.40
N THR A 383 -13.25 26.66 4.40
CA THR A 383 -12.22 25.66 4.08
C THR A 383 -11.75 25.77 2.64
N TYR A 384 -12.67 25.92 1.69
CA TYR A 384 -12.31 26.04 0.28
C TYR A 384 -11.61 27.38 -0.02
N GLU A 385 -11.99 28.46 0.65
CA GLU A 385 -11.26 29.73 0.60
C GLU A 385 -9.83 29.57 1.12
N TYR A 386 -9.64 28.91 2.27
CA TYR A 386 -8.31 28.61 2.81
C TYR A 386 -7.45 27.82 1.81
N ILE A 387 -8.01 26.74 1.21
CA ILE A 387 -7.28 25.92 0.24
C ILE A 387 -6.94 26.74 -1.02
N PHE A 388 -7.86 27.59 -1.48
CA PHE A 388 -7.62 28.52 -2.59
C PHE A 388 -6.42 29.42 -2.31
N TYR A 389 -6.40 30.09 -1.15
CA TYR A 389 -5.33 31.00 -0.76
C TYR A 389 -3.99 30.29 -0.60
N LEU A 390 -4.00 29.09 -0.01
CA LEU A 390 -2.81 28.25 0.10
C LEU A 390 -2.23 27.94 -1.29
N PHE A 391 -3.06 27.47 -2.22
CA PHE A 391 -2.57 27.19 -3.58
C PHE A 391 -2.11 28.44 -4.31
N TYR A 392 -2.77 29.58 -4.07
CA TYR A 392 -2.35 30.85 -4.66
C TYR A 392 -0.96 31.26 -4.16
N GLN A 393 -0.74 31.22 -2.84
CA GLN A 393 0.54 31.52 -2.20
C GLN A 393 1.69 30.69 -2.79
N TYR A 394 1.45 29.40 -3.00
CA TYR A 394 2.44 28.47 -3.53
C TYR A 394 2.45 28.36 -5.07
N LYS A 395 1.75 29.29 -5.76
CA LYS A 395 1.68 29.40 -7.23
C LYS A 395 1.16 28.13 -7.93
N LEU A 396 0.30 27.36 -7.25
CA LEU A 396 -0.37 26.16 -7.78
C LEU A 396 -1.67 26.53 -8.50
N TYR A 397 -1.57 27.39 -9.51
CA TYR A 397 -2.71 28.10 -10.10
C TYR A 397 -3.79 27.19 -10.70
N CYS A 398 -3.42 26.04 -11.27
CA CYS A 398 -4.38 25.06 -11.79
C CYS A 398 -5.33 24.58 -10.68
N ARG A 399 -4.81 24.44 -9.46
CA ARG A 399 -5.61 24.02 -8.30
C ARG A 399 -6.44 25.19 -7.76
N CYS A 400 -5.96 26.42 -7.79
CA CYS A 400 -6.77 27.60 -7.43
C CYS A 400 -8.09 27.65 -8.21
N ILE A 401 -8.05 27.38 -9.52
CA ILE A 401 -9.26 27.39 -10.38
C ILE A 401 -10.29 26.36 -9.92
N LYS A 402 -9.86 25.13 -9.59
CA LYS A 402 -10.74 24.10 -9.02
C LYS A 402 -11.50 24.62 -7.80
N TYR A 403 -10.80 25.24 -6.85
CA TYR A 403 -11.43 25.72 -5.61
C TYR A 403 -12.28 26.98 -5.83
N TYR A 404 -11.90 27.86 -6.75
CA TYR A 404 -12.75 28.99 -7.17
C TYR A 404 -14.08 28.52 -7.77
N ASN A 405 -14.07 27.48 -8.60
CA ASN A 405 -15.30 26.89 -9.15
C ASN A 405 -16.17 26.22 -8.08
N ILE A 406 -15.56 25.60 -7.07
CA ILE A 406 -16.29 25.10 -5.90
C ILE A 406 -16.94 26.27 -5.15
N LEU A 407 -16.21 27.36 -4.92
CA LEU A 407 -16.70 28.56 -4.22
C LEU A 407 -17.86 29.25 -4.95
N LYS A 408 -17.87 29.27 -6.29
CA LYS A 408 -19.01 29.75 -7.10
C LYS A 408 -20.34 29.11 -6.72
N ARG A 409 -20.32 27.86 -6.27
CA ARG A 409 -21.54 27.12 -5.89
C ARG A 409 -22.15 27.61 -4.58
N TYR A 410 -21.36 28.31 -3.76
CA TYR A 410 -21.82 28.91 -2.50
C TYR A 410 -22.47 30.30 -2.69
N GLY A 411 -22.47 30.85 -3.90
CA GLY A 411 -23.03 32.17 -4.20
C GLY A 411 -21.97 33.27 -4.18
N ASP A 412 -22.07 34.20 -3.22
CA ASP A 412 -21.20 35.39 -3.15
C ASP A 412 -19.74 35.01 -2.89
N ILE A 413 -18.91 35.19 -3.92
CA ILE A 413 -17.47 34.94 -3.87
C ILE A 413 -16.79 36.16 -3.24
N ASN A 414 -15.81 35.91 -2.38
CA ASN A 414 -14.93 36.93 -1.85
C ASN A 414 -14.27 37.74 -3.00
N LYS A 415 -14.43 39.08 -2.98
CA LYS A 415 -13.91 39.98 -4.02
C LYS A 415 -12.39 39.85 -4.23
N ASP A 416 -11.63 39.57 -3.19
CA ASP A 416 -10.18 39.37 -3.28
C ASP A 416 -9.83 38.04 -4.01
N ILE A 417 -10.63 36.98 -3.83
CA ILE A 417 -10.47 35.74 -4.61
C ILE A 417 -10.75 36.00 -6.09
N GLN A 418 -11.78 36.78 -6.39
CA GLN A 418 -12.10 37.18 -7.77
C GLN A 418 -10.93 37.97 -8.39
N GLU A 419 -10.40 38.97 -7.70
CA GLU A 419 -9.27 39.76 -8.18
C GLU A 419 -8.01 38.91 -8.39
N LYS A 420 -7.74 37.95 -7.50
CA LYS A 420 -6.62 37.01 -7.64
C LYS A 420 -6.77 36.13 -8.87
N ILE A 421 -7.98 35.65 -9.15
CA ILE A 421 -8.28 34.93 -10.40
C ILE A 421 -8.02 35.84 -11.60
N ASP A 422 -8.61 37.03 -11.64
CA ASP A 422 -8.48 37.98 -12.76
C ASP A 422 -7.00 38.35 -13.03
N ASN A 423 -6.18 38.41 -11.98
CA ASN A 423 -4.73 38.63 -12.09
C ASN A 423 -3.97 37.38 -12.56
N MET A 424 -4.39 36.18 -12.14
CA MET A 424 -3.84 34.93 -12.68
C MET A 424 -4.16 34.79 -14.17
N GLU A 425 -5.31 35.28 -14.65
CA GLU A 425 -5.69 35.28 -16.07
C GLU A 425 -4.73 36.07 -16.98
N LYS A 426 -3.90 36.93 -16.38
CA LYS A 426 -2.86 37.70 -17.08
C LYS A 426 -1.51 36.99 -17.12
N ILE A 427 -1.32 35.87 -16.41
CA ILE A 427 -0.05 35.13 -16.34
C ILE A 427 0.03 34.14 -17.52
N PRO A 428 1.03 34.25 -18.42
CA PRO A 428 1.21 33.31 -19.52
C PRO A 428 1.86 32.01 -19.03
N GLN A 429 1.08 31.13 -18.41
CA GLN A 429 1.46 29.73 -18.21
C GLN A 429 0.81 28.85 -19.29
N LYS A 430 1.50 27.78 -19.71
CA LYS A 430 1.00 26.76 -20.65
C LYS A 430 -0.42 26.28 -20.31
N THR A 431 -0.76 26.18 -19.03
CA THR A 431 -2.11 25.80 -18.58
C THR A 431 -3.15 26.90 -18.82
N PHE A 432 -2.78 28.17 -18.62
CA PHE A 432 -3.66 29.33 -18.89
C PHE A 432 -3.92 29.54 -20.39
N TYR A 433 -2.96 29.13 -21.24
CA TYR A 433 -3.12 29.13 -22.70
C TYR A 433 -4.29 28.23 -23.15
N TYR A 434 -4.57 27.12 -22.47
CA TYR A 434 -5.74 26.27 -22.78
C TYR A 434 -7.07 26.91 -22.37
N PHE A 435 -7.11 27.69 -21.28
CA PHE A 435 -8.33 28.40 -20.85
C PHE A 435 -8.75 29.49 -21.85
N LYS A 436 -7.78 30.21 -22.43
CA LYS A 436 -8.06 31.33 -23.35
C LYS A 436 -8.40 30.90 -24.78
N LYS A 437 -8.11 29.66 -25.15
CA LYS A 437 -8.30 29.10 -26.51
C LYS A 437 -9.45 28.08 -26.61
N ALA A 438 -10.11 27.77 -25.50
CA ALA A 438 -11.30 26.94 -25.49
C ALA A 438 -12.54 27.76 -25.94
N GLU A 439 -12.53 28.29 -27.16
CA GLU A 439 -13.79 28.58 -27.85
C GLU A 439 -14.43 27.23 -28.18
N ILE A 440 -15.16 26.67 -27.22
CA ILE A 440 -15.91 25.43 -27.41
C ILE A 440 -17.15 25.77 -28.24
N ASN A 441 -16.99 25.91 -29.56
CA ASN A 441 -18.11 25.97 -30.51
C ASN A 441 -18.72 24.57 -30.73
N PHE A 442 -19.02 23.87 -29.63
CA PHE A 442 -19.69 22.57 -29.66
C PHE A 442 -21.19 22.79 -29.60
N LYS A 443 -21.85 22.59 -30.75
CA LYS A 443 -23.30 22.73 -30.85
C LYS A 443 -23.97 21.49 -30.25
N LEU A 444 -24.54 21.66 -29.05
CA LEU A 444 -25.31 20.61 -28.39
C LEU A 444 -26.59 20.29 -29.16
N ASP A 445 -26.90 19.01 -29.26
CA ASP A 445 -28.27 18.57 -29.50
C ASP A 445 -29.01 18.60 -28.15
N PRO A 446 -29.99 19.50 -27.96
CA PRO A 446 -30.69 19.64 -26.68
C PRO A 446 -31.51 18.40 -26.29
N LYS A 447 -31.71 17.44 -27.22
CA LYS A 447 -32.42 16.18 -26.94
C LYS A 447 -31.50 15.09 -26.40
N LYS A 448 -30.17 15.29 -26.41
CA LYS A 448 -29.19 14.29 -26.02
C LYS A 448 -28.50 14.68 -24.70
N GLU A 449 -28.34 13.70 -23.82
CA GLU A 449 -27.56 13.86 -22.60
C GLU A 449 -26.07 14.02 -22.89
N MET A 450 -25.33 14.64 -21.97
CA MET A 450 -23.89 14.85 -22.08
C MET A 450 -23.12 13.64 -21.54
N LEU A 451 -22.27 13.05 -22.39
CA LEU A 451 -21.37 11.97 -22.01
C LEU A 451 -19.92 12.40 -22.21
N VAL A 452 -19.14 12.33 -21.14
CA VAL A 452 -17.71 12.62 -21.14
C VAL A 452 -16.93 11.32 -20.99
N TYR A 453 -15.96 11.10 -21.87
CA TYR A 453 -15.06 9.96 -21.86
C TYR A 453 -13.63 10.45 -21.55
N TYR A 454 -13.11 10.11 -20.38
CA TYR A 454 -11.78 10.51 -19.94
C TYR A 454 -10.76 9.42 -20.27
N THR A 455 -9.75 9.75 -21.09
CA THR A 455 -8.68 8.81 -21.49
C THR A 455 -7.33 9.12 -20.85
N GLY A 456 -7.22 10.13 -20.01
CA GLY A 456 -6.03 10.40 -19.19
C GLY A 456 -4.77 10.77 -19.95
N PHE A 457 -3.63 10.25 -19.47
CA PHE A 457 -2.27 10.75 -19.74
C PHE A 457 -1.58 10.11 -20.95
N SER A 458 -2.35 9.65 -21.94
CA SER A 458 -1.80 9.13 -23.19
C SER A 458 -1.15 10.25 -24.02
N GLY A 459 -0.31 9.90 -25.01
CA GLY A 459 0.30 10.90 -25.90
C GLY A 459 -0.75 11.71 -26.67
N PRO A 460 -0.41 12.90 -27.21
CA PRO A 460 -1.38 13.77 -27.87
C PRO A 460 -2.05 13.14 -29.08
N TYR A 461 -3.39 13.14 -29.11
CA TYR A 461 -4.19 12.62 -30.23
C TYR A 461 -5.58 13.24 -30.34
N ASN A 462 -6.20 13.05 -31.50
CA ASN A 462 -7.60 13.34 -31.74
C ASN A 462 -8.18 12.44 -32.85
N GLY A 463 -9.46 12.61 -33.18
CA GLY A 463 -10.16 11.78 -34.16
C GLY A 463 -9.58 11.80 -35.59
N PHE A 464 -8.81 12.82 -36.00
CA PHE A 464 -8.18 12.86 -37.33
C PHE A 464 -6.81 12.17 -37.35
N ASN A 465 -5.99 12.36 -36.33
CA ASN A 465 -4.56 11.99 -36.36
C ASN A 465 -4.19 10.76 -35.53
N TYR A 466 -5.15 10.11 -34.86
CA TYR A 466 -4.86 8.98 -33.99
C TYR A 466 -4.08 7.84 -34.68
N GLY A 467 -4.28 7.63 -35.99
CA GLY A 467 -3.56 6.60 -36.76
C GLY A 467 -2.07 6.90 -36.97
N GLU A 468 -1.65 8.16 -36.84
CA GLU A 468 -0.28 8.64 -37.08
C GLU A 468 0.48 8.92 -35.77
N LYS A 469 -0.22 8.99 -34.63
CA LYS A 469 0.32 9.27 -33.29
C LYS A 469 0.55 7.98 -32.50
N GLU A 470 1.25 8.02 -31.37
CA GLU A 470 1.48 6.86 -30.47
C GLU A 470 0.23 6.45 -29.67
N VAL A 471 -0.84 6.15 -30.40
CA VAL A 471 -2.16 5.79 -29.88
C VAL A 471 -2.40 4.31 -30.09
N TYR A 472 -2.95 3.63 -29.08
CA TYR A 472 -3.13 2.18 -29.05
C TYR A 472 -4.57 1.80 -28.67
N GLY A 473 -4.76 0.53 -28.31
CA GLY A 473 -6.08 -0.10 -28.22
C GLY A 473 -7.10 0.63 -27.34
N SER A 474 -6.71 1.21 -26.21
CA SER A 474 -7.64 1.89 -25.30
C SER A 474 -8.18 3.20 -25.83
N GLU A 475 -7.31 4.01 -26.45
CA GLU A 475 -7.68 5.29 -27.04
C GLU A 475 -8.47 5.06 -28.32
N ILE A 476 -8.09 4.06 -29.13
CA ILE A 476 -8.86 3.63 -30.30
C ILE A 476 -10.26 3.17 -29.86
N ALA A 477 -10.36 2.39 -28.78
CA ALA A 477 -11.65 2.00 -28.22
C ALA A 477 -12.49 3.21 -27.82
N ALA A 478 -11.90 4.19 -27.11
CA ALA A 478 -12.58 5.42 -26.74
C ALA A 478 -13.12 6.17 -27.97
N ILE A 479 -12.29 6.35 -29.01
CA ILE A 479 -12.68 6.98 -30.27
C ILE A 479 -13.88 6.26 -30.89
N LYS A 480 -13.75 4.96 -31.16
CA LYS A 480 -14.76 4.18 -31.90
C LYS A 480 -16.06 4.02 -31.12
N ILE A 481 -15.97 3.82 -29.82
CA ILE A 481 -17.13 3.78 -28.93
C ILE A 481 -17.83 5.14 -28.93
N CYS A 482 -17.12 6.25 -28.72
CA CYS A 482 -17.73 7.58 -28.71
C CYS A 482 -18.34 7.95 -30.06
N GLU A 483 -17.70 7.62 -31.19
CA GLU A 483 -18.28 7.79 -32.53
C GLU A 483 -19.66 7.12 -32.61
N ASN A 484 -19.82 5.89 -32.10
CA ASN A 484 -21.12 5.20 -32.05
C ASN A 484 -22.09 5.84 -31.04
N LEU A 485 -21.61 6.22 -29.87
CA LEU A 485 -22.43 6.83 -28.81
C LEU A 485 -23.02 8.19 -29.22
N THR A 486 -22.44 8.89 -30.22
CA THR A 486 -23.03 10.12 -30.76
C THR A 486 -24.45 9.95 -31.29
N LYS A 487 -24.86 8.71 -31.62
CA LYS A 487 -26.26 8.39 -31.97
C LYS A 487 -27.24 8.80 -30.85
N LYS A 488 -26.80 8.73 -29.59
CA LYS A 488 -27.63 8.93 -28.39
C LYS A 488 -27.19 10.07 -27.48
N TYR A 489 -25.89 10.34 -27.41
CA TYR A 489 -25.31 11.31 -26.47
C TYR A 489 -24.59 12.44 -27.20
N ASN A 490 -24.47 13.59 -26.53
CA ASN A 490 -23.46 14.59 -26.87
C ASN A 490 -22.12 14.12 -26.29
N CYS A 491 -21.17 13.71 -27.13
CA CYS A 491 -19.94 13.05 -26.67
C CYS A 491 -18.74 14.00 -26.65
N ILE A 492 -18.02 13.99 -25.53
CA ILE A 492 -16.73 14.67 -25.36
C ILE A 492 -15.68 13.63 -24.97
N ILE A 493 -14.55 13.60 -25.65
CA ILE A 493 -13.35 12.88 -25.21
C ILE A 493 -12.39 13.89 -24.57
N LEU A 494 -12.06 13.64 -23.31
CA LEU A 494 -11.01 14.33 -22.57
C LEU A 494 -9.70 13.54 -22.70
N CYS A 495 -8.83 14.00 -23.58
CA CYS A 495 -7.54 13.38 -23.89
C CYS A 495 -6.41 14.41 -23.87
N GLU A 496 -5.16 14.00 -24.03
CA GLU A 496 -4.11 14.93 -24.42
C GLU A 496 -4.34 15.28 -25.90
N THR A 497 -4.44 16.56 -26.25
CA THR A 497 -4.58 17.00 -27.65
C THR A 497 -3.95 18.38 -27.84
N GLU A 498 -3.32 18.58 -29.01
CA GLU A 498 -2.71 19.85 -29.41
C GLU A 498 -3.77 20.90 -29.83
N SER A 499 -4.96 20.45 -30.21
CA SER A 499 -6.06 21.31 -30.63
C SER A 499 -7.44 20.72 -30.29
N ASN A 500 -8.38 21.61 -29.99
CA ASN A 500 -9.77 21.24 -29.75
C ASN A 500 -10.48 21.08 -31.10
N ILE A 501 -11.06 19.92 -31.37
CA ILE A 501 -11.69 19.63 -32.66
C ILE A 501 -12.97 18.82 -32.51
N ILE A 502 -13.82 18.87 -33.53
CA ILE A 502 -14.97 17.96 -33.67
C ILE A 502 -14.65 16.99 -34.81
N HIS A 503 -14.73 15.69 -34.53
CA HIS A 503 -14.60 14.65 -35.56
C HIS A 503 -15.72 13.63 -35.39
N LYS A 504 -16.47 13.37 -36.46
CA LYS A 504 -17.65 12.47 -36.47
C LYS A 504 -18.61 12.68 -35.29
N GLY A 505 -18.87 13.94 -34.96
CA GLY A 505 -19.79 14.33 -33.88
C GLY A 505 -19.23 14.25 -32.47
N VAL A 506 -17.96 13.84 -32.29
CA VAL A 506 -17.28 13.80 -30.98
C VAL A 506 -16.39 15.03 -30.82
N LEU A 507 -16.50 15.73 -29.70
CA LEU A 507 -15.57 16.81 -29.34
C LEU A 507 -14.33 16.23 -28.65
N TYR A 508 -13.16 16.51 -29.19
CA TYR A 508 -11.86 16.19 -28.59
C TYR A 508 -11.32 17.45 -27.93
N ILE A 509 -11.08 17.40 -26.62
CA ILE A 509 -10.62 18.54 -25.86
C ILE A 509 -9.61 18.09 -24.81
N HIS A 510 -8.65 18.96 -24.49
CA HIS A 510 -7.58 18.61 -23.58
C HIS A 510 -8.12 18.26 -22.20
N TYR A 511 -7.66 17.17 -21.58
CA TYR A 511 -8.14 16.72 -20.26
C TYR A 511 -8.03 17.78 -19.14
N ASN A 512 -7.14 18.78 -19.26
CA ASN A 512 -6.99 19.86 -18.29
C ASN A 512 -8.15 20.87 -18.33
N THR A 513 -9.01 20.81 -19.36
CA THR A 513 -10.19 21.67 -19.48
C THR A 513 -11.41 21.12 -18.76
N TRP A 514 -11.28 20.06 -17.94
CA TRP A 514 -12.37 19.46 -17.17
C TRP A 514 -13.27 20.50 -16.48
N GLU A 515 -12.65 21.43 -15.78
CA GLU A 515 -13.34 22.47 -15.03
C GLU A 515 -14.09 23.47 -15.93
N VAL A 516 -13.56 23.73 -17.13
CA VAL A 516 -14.24 24.53 -18.17
C VAL A 516 -15.45 23.78 -18.69
N VAL A 517 -15.28 22.51 -19.09
CA VAL A 517 -16.36 21.67 -19.60
C VAL A 517 -17.51 21.60 -18.59
N ARG A 518 -17.20 21.45 -17.29
CA ARG A 518 -18.21 21.45 -16.22
C ARG A 518 -18.85 22.80 -15.92
N SER A 519 -18.19 23.92 -16.23
CA SER A 519 -18.81 25.24 -16.04
C SER A 519 -19.82 25.57 -17.11
N TYR A 520 -19.66 25.02 -18.32
CA TYR A 520 -20.57 25.26 -19.45
C TYR A 520 -21.65 24.19 -19.59
N TYR A 521 -21.37 22.95 -19.17
CA TYR A 521 -22.24 21.81 -19.43
C TYR A 521 -22.50 21.00 -18.15
N LYS A 522 -23.76 20.64 -17.95
CA LYS A 522 -24.12 19.57 -17.00
C LYS A 522 -23.61 18.25 -17.58
N ILE A 523 -22.86 17.49 -16.77
CA ILE A 523 -22.34 16.18 -17.18
C ILE A 523 -23.27 15.11 -16.65
N ASP A 524 -23.97 14.42 -17.55
CA ASP A 524 -24.91 13.37 -17.18
C ASP A 524 -24.19 12.03 -16.97
N HIS A 525 -23.23 11.70 -17.84
CA HIS A 525 -22.44 10.46 -17.78
C HIS A 525 -20.94 10.73 -17.88
N LEU A 526 -20.16 10.08 -17.00
CA LEU A 526 -18.70 10.08 -17.06
C LEU A 526 -18.18 8.65 -17.20
N ILE A 527 -17.39 8.42 -18.24
CA ILE A 527 -16.63 7.18 -18.43
C ILE A 527 -15.15 7.48 -18.15
N ILE A 528 -14.58 6.81 -17.16
CA ILE A 528 -13.15 6.87 -16.84
C ILE A 528 -12.49 5.64 -17.46
N SER A 529 -11.55 5.84 -18.38
CA SER A 529 -10.78 4.76 -18.98
C SER A 529 -9.38 4.71 -18.37
N ARG A 530 -8.98 3.52 -17.87
CA ARG A 530 -7.66 3.17 -17.32
C ARG A 530 -7.23 3.94 -16.07
N PHE A 531 -7.08 5.25 -16.17
CA PHE A 531 -6.41 6.11 -15.21
C PHE A 531 -7.32 6.51 -14.05
N ILE A 532 -7.49 5.61 -13.07
CA ILE A 532 -8.24 5.89 -11.82
C ILE A 532 -7.69 7.11 -11.07
N SER A 533 -6.41 7.43 -11.29
CA SER A 533 -5.73 8.59 -10.73
C SER A 533 -6.35 9.93 -11.13
N CYS A 534 -7.19 9.97 -12.18
CA CYS A 534 -7.90 11.18 -12.58
C CYS A 534 -8.73 11.78 -11.44
N ILE A 535 -9.24 10.95 -10.52
CA ILE A 535 -10.04 11.35 -9.35
C ILE A 535 -9.29 12.32 -8.43
N LEU A 536 -7.95 12.35 -8.49
CA LEU A 536 -7.13 13.29 -7.74
C LEU A 536 -7.19 14.71 -8.33
N ASP A 537 -7.52 14.84 -9.61
CA ASP A 537 -7.62 16.10 -10.34
C ASP A 537 -9.07 16.53 -10.59
N ILE A 538 -9.99 15.58 -10.77
CA ILE A 538 -11.39 15.83 -11.10
C ILE A 538 -12.33 15.57 -9.91
N ASN A 539 -13.19 16.54 -9.60
CA ASN A 539 -14.24 16.35 -8.59
C ASN A 539 -15.41 15.55 -9.18
N LEU A 540 -15.75 14.42 -8.54
CA LEU A 540 -16.80 13.49 -8.96
C LEU A 540 -18.13 13.65 -8.20
N LEU A 541 -18.20 14.51 -7.18
CA LEU A 541 -19.30 14.51 -6.21
C LEU A 541 -20.67 14.78 -6.85
N ASP A 542 -20.72 15.62 -7.88
CA ASP A 542 -21.95 16.06 -8.56
C ASP A 542 -22.29 15.26 -9.82
N ILE A 543 -21.53 14.20 -10.14
CA ILE A 543 -21.78 13.38 -11.33
C ILE A 543 -22.43 12.07 -10.91
N GLU A 544 -23.72 11.91 -11.17
CA GLU A 544 -24.46 10.74 -10.72
C GLU A 544 -23.98 9.44 -11.41
N ASN A 545 -23.86 9.46 -12.74
CA ASN A 545 -23.53 8.28 -13.54
C ASN A 545 -22.02 8.21 -13.85
N ILE A 546 -21.29 7.38 -13.12
CA ILE A 546 -19.86 7.18 -13.32
C ILE A 546 -19.58 5.72 -13.65
N TYR A 547 -18.84 5.49 -14.73
CA TYR A 547 -18.43 4.19 -15.22
C TYR A 547 -16.91 4.12 -15.28
N TYR A 548 -16.34 2.97 -14.96
CA TYR A 548 -14.90 2.75 -15.05
C TYR A 548 -14.59 1.60 -16.00
N ILE A 549 -13.90 1.89 -17.11
CA ILE A 549 -13.45 0.88 -18.07
C ILE A 549 -11.98 0.57 -17.82
N LEU A 550 -11.70 -0.66 -17.39
CA LEU A 550 -10.35 -1.14 -17.16
C LEU A 550 -9.81 -1.80 -18.43
N HIS A 551 -8.69 -1.31 -18.98
CA HIS A 551 -8.04 -1.95 -20.13
C HIS A 551 -6.77 -2.73 -19.73
N ASP A 552 -6.15 -2.36 -18.61
CA ASP A 552 -4.90 -2.94 -18.12
C ASP A 552 -5.13 -4.20 -17.28
N ALA A 553 -4.12 -5.06 -17.15
CA ALA A 553 -4.23 -6.31 -16.38
C ALA A 553 -4.44 -6.07 -14.86
N ARG A 554 -4.13 -4.86 -14.39
CA ARG A 554 -4.29 -4.37 -13.03
C ARG A 554 -4.74 -2.92 -13.05
N ILE A 555 -5.14 -2.38 -11.91
CA ILE A 555 -5.45 -0.95 -11.77
C ILE A 555 -4.26 -0.10 -12.24
N HIS A 556 -4.52 0.85 -13.13
CA HIS A 556 -3.47 1.70 -13.67
C HIS A 556 -3.05 2.74 -12.63
N ASN A 557 -1.76 2.76 -12.28
CA ASN A 557 -1.25 3.55 -11.17
C ASN A 557 -0.47 4.80 -11.59
N GLN A 558 -0.32 5.06 -12.88
CA GLN A 558 0.34 6.27 -13.33
C GLN A 558 -0.47 7.51 -12.96
N TYR A 559 0.23 8.53 -12.48
CA TYR A 559 -0.30 9.86 -12.23
C TYR A 559 0.79 10.87 -12.58
N TYR A 560 0.66 11.48 -13.77
CA TYR A 560 1.74 12.22 -14.43
C TYR A 560 3.02 11.34 -14.57
N ASN A 561 4.20 11.93 -14.41
CA ASN A 561 5.50 11.23 -14.45
C ASN A 561 5.82 10.46 -13.15
N LYS A 562 4.78 10.03 -12.41
CA LYS A 562 4.90 9.31 -11.14
C LYS A 562 3.91 8.15 -11.09
N TYR A 563 4.08 7.30 -10.09
CA TYR A 563 3.24 6.13 -9.83
C TYR A 563 2.62 6.21 -8.44
N LEU A 564 1.33 5.92 -8.35
CA LEU A 564 0.62 5.73 -7.08
C LEU A 564 1.14 4.47 -6.37
N PRO A 565 1.26 4.50 -5.04
CA PRO A 565 1.68 3.35 -4.25
C PRO A 565 0.66 2.21 -4.40
N LEU A 566 1.13 0.97 -4.18
CA LEU A 566 0.29 -0.24 -4.21
C LEU A 566 -0.58 -0.34 -5.47
N PHE A 567 -0.01 0.01 -6.62
CA PHE A 567 -0.70 0.00 -7.92
C PHE A 567 -2.03 0.77 -7.95
N GLY A 568 -2.21 1.78 -7.10
CA GLY A 568 -3.46 2.55 -7.04
C GLY A 568 -4.65 1.81 -6.44
N ILE A 569 -4.45 0.60 -5.90
CA ILE A 569 -5.48 -0.23 -5.26
C ILE A 569 -6.23 0.52 -4.16
N PRO A 570 -5.56 1.25 -3.23
CA PRO A 570 -6.29 1.98 -2.19
C PRO A 570 -7.22 3.06 -2.75
N LEU A 571 -6.79 3.75 -3.81
CA LEU A 571 -7.61 4.77 -4.46
C LEU A 571 -8.83 4.13 -5.14
N PHE A 572 -8.63 3.05 -5.89
CA PHE A 572 -9.74 2.31 -6.48
C PHE A 572 -10.72 1.80 -5.41
N TYR A 573 -10.21 1.18 -4.33
CA TYR A 573 -11.04 0.63 -3.26
C TYR A 573 -11.90 1.71 -2.56
N ASN A 574 -11.39 2.93 -2.43
CA ASN A 574 -12.17 4.02 -1.85
C ASN A 574 -13.30 4.52 -2.76
N TYR A 575 -13.22 4.26 -4.07
CA TYR A 575 -14.15 4.80 -5.06
C TYR A 575 -14.97 3.74 -5.81
N TYR A 576 -14.67 2.44 -5.71
CA TYR A 576 -15.31 1.42 -6.54
C TYR A 576 -16.83 1.37 -6.38
N LYS A 577 -17.33 1.66 -5.16
CA LYS A 577 -18.77 1.73 -4.86
C LYS A 577 -19.47 2.94 -5.50
N ARG A 578 -18.70 3.94 -5.94
CA ARG A 578 -19.23 5.13 -6.62
C ARG A 578 -19.48 4.87 -8.11
N PHE A 579 -18.88 3.83 -8.67
CA PHE A 579 -19.10 3.43 -10.05
C PHE A 579 -20.41 2.65 -10.18
N LYS A 580 -21.29 3.13 -11.06
CA LYS A 580 -22.50 2.40 -11.45
C LYS A 580 -22.14 1.06 -12.07
N ASN A 581 -21.16 1.06 -12.98
CA ASN A 581 -20.55 -0.17 -13.49
C ASN A 581 -19.03 -0.04 -13.59
N ILE A 582 -18.34 -1.13 -13.27
CA ILE A 582 -16.95 -1.38 -13.60
C ILE A 582 -16.93 -2.37 -14.76
N ILE A 583 -16.35 -1.94 -15.87
CA ILE A 583 -16.39 -2.64 -17.14
C ILE A 583 -15.01 -3.21 -17.43
N PHE A 584 -14.97 -4.51 -17.65
CA PHE A 584 -13.78 -5.28 -17.98
C PHE A 584 -13.81 -5.67 -19.45
N VAL A 585 -12.66 -5.72 -20.10
CA VAL A 585 -12.55 -6.13 -21.50
C VAL A 585 -12.58 -7.65 -21.69
N SER A 586 -12.48 -8.43 -20.61
CA SER A 586 -12.60 -9.90 -20.63
C SER A 586 -13.04 -10.46 -19.29
N GLU A 587 -13.53 -11.71 -19.29
CA GLU A 587 -13.89 -12.41 -18.06
C GLU A 587 -12.63 -12.76 -17.25
N TRP A 588 -11.52 -13.06 -17.92
CA TRP A 588 -10.22 -13.23 -17.28
C TRP A 588 -9.79 -11.99 -16.49
N GLN A 589 -9.89 -10.80 -17.09
CA GLN A 589 -9.48 -9.56 -16.41
C GLN A 589 -10.35 -9.28 -15.17
N LYS A 590 -11.67 -9.50 -15.28
CA LYS A 590 -12.60 -9.40 -14.15
C LYS A 590 -12.21 -10.34 -13.01
N ASN A 591 -11.91 -11.60 -13.32
CA ASN A 591 -11.52 -12.60 -12.33
C ASN A 591 -10.12 -12.33 -11.76
N ASN A 592 -9.19 -11.80 -12.57
CA ASN A 592 -7.87 -11.41 -12.12
C ASN A 592 -7.96 -10.29 -11.06
N LEU A 593 -8.81 -9.27 -11.29
CA LEU A 593 -9.00 -8.22 -10.30
C LEU A 593 -9.62 -8.76 -9.01
N LYS A 594 -10.62 -9.64 -9.07
CA LYS A 594 -11.20 -10.28 -7.87
C LYS A 594 -10.13 -10.99 -7.04
N LYS A 595 -9.28 -11.81 -7.67
CA LYS A 595 -8.18 -12.50 -7.00
C LYS A 595 -7.22 -11.54 -6.29
N ILE A 596 -6.89 -10.40 -6.92
CA ILE A 596 -6.03 -9.38 -6.30
C ILE A 596 -6.66 -8.85 -5.00
N PHE A 597 -7.98 -8.66 -4.98
CA PHE A 597 -8.69 -8.16 -3.79
C PHE A 597 -8.86 -9.24 -2.71
N GLU A 598 -9.11 -10.49 -3.10
CA GLU A 598 -9.12 -11.64 -2.18
C GLU A 598 -7.77 -11.79 -1.45
N ILE A 599 -6.65 -11.61 -2.16
CA ILE A 599 -5.29 -11.69 -1.58
C ILE A 599 -5.08 -10.63 -0.48
N ILE A 600 -5.74 -9.47 -0.56
CA ILE A 600 -5.63 -8.40 0.45
C ILE A 600 -6.77 -8.45 1.48
N ASN A 601 -7.47 -9.59 1.61
CA ASN A 601 -8.59 -9.82 2.53
C ASN A 601 -9.76 -8.83 2.35
N GLU A 602 -9.97 -8.34 1.13
CA GLU A 602 -11.05 -7.42 0.79
C GLU A 602 -12.02 -8.04 -0.22
N ASN A 603 -13.32 -7.83 -0.01
CA ASN A 603 -14.35 -8.35 -0.91
C ASN A 603 -14.91 -7.22 -1.80
N LEU A 604 -14.83 -7.41 -3.12
CA LEU A 604 -15.52 -6.56 -4.09
C LEU A 604 -16.93 -7.08 -4.35
N TYR A 605 -17.91 -6.19 -4.35
CA TYR A 605 -19.28 -6.50 -4.77
C TYR A 605 -19.34 -6.79 -6.27
N SER A 606 -20.09 -7.82 -6.68
CA SER A 606 -20.09 -8.32 -8.05
C SER A 606 -21.12 -7.68 -8.98
N ASP A 607 -22.17 -7.06 -8.45
CA ASP A 607 -23.36 -6.72 -9.24
C ASP A 607 -23.11 -5.57 -10.22
N ASN A 608 -22.12 -4.73 -9.92
CA ASN A 608 -21.66 -3.65 -10.78
C ASN A 608 -20.55 -4.06 -11.76
N PHE A 609 -20.16 -5.35 -11.84
CA PHE A 609 -19.12 -5.80 -12.77
C PHE A 609 -19.73 -6.26 -14.09
N LYS A 610 -19.34 -5.61 -15.19
CA LYS A 610 -19.78 -5.95 -16.55
C LYS A 610 -18.58 -6.33 -17.41
N VAL A 611 -18.77 -7.21 -18.37
CA VAL A 611 -17.74 -7.55 -19.37
C VAL A 611 -18.18 -7.00 -20.72
N LEU A 612 -17.31 -6.20 -21.34
CA LEU A 612 -17.48 -5.64 -22.67
C LEU A 612 -16.12 -5.64 -23.37
N GLY A 613 -15.91 -6.59 -24.27
CA GLY A 613 -14.69 -6.67 -25.07
C GLY A 613 -14.49 -5.47 -26.00
N ASN A 614 -13.26 -5.33 -26.50
CA ASN A 614 -13.00 -4.35 -27.57
C ASN A 614 -13.62 -4.83 -28.90
N GLY A 615 -13.67 -3.94 -29.87
CA GLY A 615 -14.20 -4.22 -31.20
C GLY A 615 -13.18 -4.11 -32.33
N ILE A 616 -13.70 -4.28 -33.54
CA ILE A 616 -12.98 -4.11 -34.81
C ILE A 616 -13.89 -3.45 -35.85
N ASN A 617 -13.32 -2.83 -36.88
CA ASN A 617 -14.10 -2.36 -38.03
C ASN A 617 -14.24 -3.52 -39.03
N THR A 618 -15.39 -4.19 -39.01
CA THR A 618 -15.64 -5.36 -39.86
C THR A 618 -15.73 -5.03 -41.34
N LEU A 619 -15.94 -3.76 -41.71
CA LEU A 619 -16.06 -3.32 -43.10
C LEU A 619 -14.70 -3.12 -43.79
N ASN A 620 -13.59 -3.08 -43.04
CA ASN A 620 -12.25 -2.85 -43.60
C ASN A 620 -11.84 -3.94 -44.59
N ASN A 621 -12.43 -5.14 -44.50
CA ASN A 621 -12.06 -6.29 -45.30
C ASN A 621 -12.89 -6.53 -46.56
N ILE A 622 -13.91 -5.71 -46.83
CA ILE A 622 -14.88 -5.96 -47.92
C ILE A 622 -14.20 -6.00 -49.30
N ASN A 623 -13.08 -5.28 -49.45
CA ASN A 623 -12.33 -5.20 -50.70
C ASN A 623 -11.05 -6.06 -50.68
N HIS A 624 -10.83 -6.89 -49.65
CA HIS A 624 -9.65 -7.74 -49.57
C HIS A 624 -9.87 -9.05 -50.33
N ASP A 625 -8.87 -9.40 -51.14
CA ASP A 625 -8.80 -10.72 -51.78
C ASP A 625 -8.29 -11.75 -50.78
N PHE A 626 -9.20 -12.61 -50.32
CA PHE A 626 -8.87 -13.72 -49.43
C PHE A 626 -8.62 -15.05 -50.14
N ASP A 627 -8.77 -15.09 -51.46
CA ASP A 627 -8.54 -16.30 -52.25
C ASP A 627 -7.04 -16.48 -52.56
N ASN A 628 -6.27 -15.38 -52.59
CA ASN A 628 -4.85 -15.36 -52.95
C ASN A 628 -3.92 -15.05 -51.75
N LYS A 629 -4.12 -15.74 -50.62
CA LYS A 629 -3.31 -15.53 -49.41
C LYS A 629 -1.99 -16.30 -49.43
N ASN A 630 -0.92 -15.68 -48.96
CA ASN A 630 0.39 -16.30 -48.87
C ASN A 630 0.53 -17.05 -47.53
N LYS A 631 0.73 -18.37 -47.57
CA LYS A 631 0.94 -19.18 -46.36
C LYS A 631 2.33 -19.04 -45.75
N TYR A 632 3.31 -18.54 -46.49
CA TYR A 632 4.69 -18.37 -46.05
C TYR A 632 5.01 -16.96 -45.51
N LYS A 633 4.10 -15.99 -45.68
CA LYS A 633 4.28 -14.63 -45.15
C LYS A 633 3.63 -14.49 -43.77
N PHE A 634 4.35 -13.91 -42.82
CA PHE A 634 3.88 -13.64 -41.45
C PHE A 634 3.96 -12.15 -41.11
N VAL A 635 3.08 -11.70 -40.21
CA VAL A 635 3.00 -10.30 -39.76
C VAL A 635 3.01 -10.23 -38.24
N TYR A 636 3.79 -9.29 -37.68
CA TYR A 636 3.76 -8.93 -36.26
C TYR A 636 3.47 -7.44 -36.08
N CYS A 637 2.49 -7.10 -35.23
CA CYS A 637 1.98 -5.73 -35.08
C CYS A 637 1.72 -5.32 -33.61
N SER A 638 2.39 -5.96 -32.65
CA SER A 638 2.23 -5.70 -31.22
C SER A 638 3.54 -5.21 -30.58
N ASN A 639 3.53 -4.88 -29.28
CA ASN A 639 4.75 -4.53 -28.57
C ASN A 639 5.77 -5.69 -28.65
N PRO A 640 7.04 -5.46 -29.04
CA PRO A 640 8.09 -6.48 -29.16
C PRO A 640 8.24 -7.39 -27.94
N ASP A 641 8.07 -6.86 -26.73
CA ASP A 641 8.17 -7.61 -25.46
C ASP A 641 7.07 -8.69 -25.33
N ARG A 642 6.06 -8.66 -26.20
CA ARG A 642 4.99 -9.67 -26.26
C ARG A 642 5.34 -10.87 -27.16
N GLY A 643 6.61 -11.27 -27.13
CA GLY A 643 7.07 -12.52 -27.73
C GLY A 643 7.59 -12.41 -29.17
N LEU A 644 7.93 -11.22 -29.66
CA LEU A 644 8.52 -11.07 -31.00
C LEU A 644 9.82 -11.87 -31.15
N ILE A 645 10.66 -11.92 -30.12
CA ILE A 645 11.90 -12.72 -30.14
C ILE A 645 11.64 -14.21 -30.39
N LEU A 646 10.57 -14.76 -29.79
CA LEU A 646 10.15 -16.14 -30.00
C LEU A 646 9.64 -16.33 -31.42
N LEU A 647 8.87 -15.37 -31.94
CA LEU A 647 8.40 -15.40 -33.32
C LEU A 647 9.57 -15.37 -34.32
N CYS A 648 10.59 -14.54 -34.12
CA CYS A 648 11.78 -14.51 -34.97
C CYS A 648 12.48 -15.88 -35.04
N GLU A 649 12.62 -16.59 -33.91
CA GLU A 649 13.22 -17.92 -33.87
C GLU A 649 12.30 -18.99 -34.51
N ILE A 650 10.97 -18.90 -34.33
CA ILE A 650 9.99 -19.74 -35.05
C ILE A 650 10.14 -19.55 -36.57
N ILE A 651 10.20 -18.30 -37.03
CA ILE A 651 10.32 -17.94 -38.44
C ILE A 651 11.64 -18.44 -39.02
N LYS A 652 12.76 -18.27 -38.31
CA LYS A 652 14.06 -18.82 -38.72
C LYS A 652 14.00 -20.35 -38.92
N ARG A 653 13.34 -21.09 -38.03
CA ARG A 653 13.19 -22.55 -38.17
C ARG A 653 12.29 -22.94 -39.34
N LEU A 654 11.19 -22.21 -39.55
CA LEU A 654 10.31 -22.41 -40.69
C LEU A 654 11.04 -22.08 -42.00
N HIS A 655 11.82 -21.00 -42.05
CA HIS A 655 12.62 -20.60 -43.21
C HIS A 655 13.73 -21.61 -43.57
N ASN A 656 14.25 -22.33 -42.58
CA ASN A 656 15.19 -23.43 -42.83
C ASN A 656 14.53 -24.63 -43.53
N ILE A 657 13.20 -24.76 -43.44
CA ILE A 657 12.42 -25.84 -44.08
C ILE A 657 11.82 -25.34 -45.40
N TYR A 658 11.25 -24.13 -45.41
CA TYR A 658 10.58 -23.48 -46.54
C TYR A 658 11.21 -22.11 -46.79
N LYS A 659 12.02 -21.98 -47.85
CA LYS A 659 12.84 -20.77 -48.10
C LYS A 659 12.02 -19.53 -48.46
N GLU A 660 10.74 -19.70 -48.74
CA GLU A 660 9.77 -18.64 -49.04
C GLU A 660 9.26 -17.94 -47.78
N VAL A 661 9.57 -18.45 -46.58
CA VAL A 661 9.05 -17.91 -45.32
C VAL A 661 9.66 -16.56 -44.99
N THR A 662 8.79 -15.55 -44.77
CA THR A 662 9.18 -14.19 -44.40
C THR A 662 8.35 -13.65 -43.24
N LEU A 663 8.89 -12.68 -42.51
CA LEU A 663 8.23 -11.97 -41.42
C LEU A 663 8.31 -10.46 -41.64
N ASP A 664 7.16 -9.78 -41.63
CA ASP A 664 7.05 -8.33 -41.63
C ASP A 664 6.63 -7.82 -40.24
N ILE A 665 7.41 -6.89 -39.68
CA ILE A 665 7.25 -6.33 -38.33
C ILE A 665 6.81 -4.87 -38.44
N TYR A 666 5.66 -4.54 -37.85
CA TYR A 666 5.08 -3.20 -37.81
C TYR A 666 4.97 -2.71 -36.36
N PHE A 667 5.89 -1.84 -35.95
CA PHE A 667 5.88 -1.24 -34.63
C PHE A 667 6.69 0.06 -34.62
N TRP A 668 6.50 0.95 -33.65
CA TRP A 668 7.15 2.27 -33.69
C TRP A 668 8.67 2.20 -33.58
N ASN A 669 9.21 1.29 -32.74
CA ASN A 669 10.65 1.14 -32.53
C ASN A 669 11.00 -0.25 -31.95
N ILE A 670 12.16 -0.79 -32.33
CA ILE A 670 12.73 -2.01 -31.74
C ILE A 670 13.90 -1.62 -30.83
N GLU A 671 13.70 -1.73 -29.52
CA GLU A 671 14.74 -1.38 -28.54
C GLU A 671 15.57 -2.59 -28.09
N ASP A 672 15.02 -3.81 -28.17
CA ASP A 672 15.72 -5.03 -27.76
C ASP A 672 16.84 -5.37 -28.76
N PRO A 673 18.12 -5.34 -28.35
CA PRO A 673 19.26 -5.66 -29.21
C PRO A 673 19.21 -7.08 -29.77
N ASN A 674 18.55 -8.02 -29.08
CA ASN A 674 18.44 -9.39 -29.54
C ASN A 674 17.46 -9.51 -30.71
N ILE A 675 16.36 -8.76 -30.70
CA ILE A 675 15.44 -8.69 -31.83
C ILE A 675 16.11 -7.96 -33.01
N GLN A 676 16.84 -6.87 -32.73
CA GLN A 676 17.58 -6.15 -33.77
C GLN A 676 18.57 -7.05 -34.51
N LYS A 677 19.28 -7.93 -33.79
CA LYS A 677 20.16 -8.94 -34.44
C LYS A 677 19.43 -9.86 -35.41
N TYR A 678 18.15 -10.19 -35.19
CA TYR A 678 17.41 -10.99 -36.16
C TYR A 678 17.10 -10.18 -37.42
N ILE A 679 16.68 -8.92 -37.26
CA ILE A 679 16.40 -8.01 -38.37
C ILE A 679 17.66 -7.78 -39.21
N ASP A 680 18.82 -7.59 -38.55
CA ASP A 680 20.07 -7.27 -39.25
C ASP A 680 20.69 -8.50 -39.95
N ASN A 681 20.54 -9.70 -39.38
CA ASN A 681 21.22 -10.90 -39.87
C ASN A 681 20.38 -11.76 -40.83
N TYR A 682 19.06 -11.54 -40.91
CA TYR A 682 18.16 -12.36 -41.73
C TYR A 682 17.32 -11.45 -42.66
N ASP A 683 17.60 -11.53 -43.96
CA ASP A 683 16.94 -10.75 -45.02
C ASP A 683 15.44 -11.05 -45.18
N TYR A 684 14.97 -12.16 -44.63
CA TYR A 684 13.56 -12.55 -44.58
C TYR A 684 12.81 -12.03 -43.33
N ILE A 685 13.45 -11.22 -42.48
CA ILE A 685 12.82 -10.55 -41.33
C ILE A 685 12.89 -9.04 -41.53
N ASN A 686 11.78 -8.43 -41.92
CA ASN A 686 11.71 -7.02 -42.31
C ASN A 686 11.02 -6.17 -41.24
N PHE A 687 11.63 -5.03 -40.89
CA PHE A 687 11.02 -4.02 -40.03
C PHE A 687 10.55 -2.82 -40.84
N HIS A 688 9.25 -2.49 -40.72
CA HIS A 688 8.58 -1.45 -41.53
C HIS A 688 8.23 -0.19 -40.73
N GLY A 689 8.52 -0.15 -39.44
CA GLY A 689 8.12 0.96 -38.56
C GLY A 689 6.61 0.98 -38.28
N LYS A 690 6.11 2.12 -37.78
CA LYS A 690 4.69 2.32 -37.52
C LYS A 690 3.94 2.67 -38.80
N VAL A 691 2.82 2.00 -39.02
CA VAL A 691 1.87 2.28 -40.11
C VAL A 691 0.44 2.40 -39.55
N SER A 692 -0.51 2.85 -40.37
CA SER A 692 -1.91 2.93 -39.97
C SER A 692 -2.52 1.54 -39.73
N ASN A 693 -3.56 1.44 -38.90
CA ASN A 693 -4.26 0.16 -38.70
C ASN A 693 -4.88 -0.37 -40.00
N GLU A 694 -5.32 0.50 -40.91
CA GLU A 694 -5.78 0.09 -42.25
C GLU A 694 -4.67 -0.64 -43.01
N LYS A 695 -3.44 -0.11 -42.96
CA LYS A 695 -2.29 -0.75 -43.58
C LYS A 695 -1.94 -2.10 -42.92
N ILE A 696 -2.03 -2.20 -41.59
CA ILE A 696 -1.83 -3.48 -40.89
C ILE A 696 -2.86 -4.51 -41.36
N ASN A 697 -4.14 -4.12 -41.50
CA ASN A 697 -5.19 -5.00 -42.00
C ASN A 697 -4.91 -5.45 -43.44
N GLU A 698 -4.47 -4.55 -44.34
CA GLU A 698 -4.07 -4.92 -45.70
C GLU A 698 -2.94 -5.96 -45.72
N GLU A 699 -1.97 -5.86 -44.81
CA GLU A 699 -0.86 -6.82 -44.75
C GLU A 699 -1.30 -8.14 -44.12
N LEU A 700 -2.15 -8.12 -43.09
CA LEU A 700 -2.77 -9.32 -42.52
C LEU A 700 -3.70 -10.04 -43.52
N ALA A 701 -4.36 -9.30 -44.43
CA ALA A 701 -5.18 -9.89 -45.48
C ALA A 701 -4.35 -10.74 -46.46
N LYS A 702 -3.04 -10.46 -46.58
CA LYS A 702 -2.11 -11.21 -47.45
C LYS A 702 -1.53 -12.46 -46.78
N THR A 703 -1.66 -12.64 -45.47
CA THR A 703 -1.04 -13.74 -44.71
C THR A 703 -2.05 -14.80 -44.32
N SER A 704 -1.69 -16.09 -44.36
CA SER A 704 -2.65 -17.17 -44.02
C SER A 704 -2.67 -17.55 -42.54
N ILE A 705 -1.54 -17.39 -41.84
CA ILE A 705 -1.35 -17.82 -40.45
C ILE A 705 -0.76 -16.65 -39.65
N TRP A 706 -1.35 -16.38 -38.49
CA TRP A 706 -0.86 -15.42 -37.52
C TRP A 706 -0.45 -16.13 -36.23
N ILE A 707 0.81 -15.94 -35.83
CA ILE A 707 1.40 -16.61 -34.66
C ILE A 707 1.73 -15.55 -33.62
N TYR A 708 1.19 -15.72 -32.41
CA TYR A 708 1.40 -14.82 -31.29
C TYR A 708 1.83 -15.60 -30.04
N PRO A 709 3.15 -15.79 -29.85
CA PRO A 709 3.68 -16.69 -28.83
C PRO A 709 3.76 -16.07 -27.42
N ASN A 710 3.31 -14.82 -27.22
CA ASN A 710 3.49 -14.01 -26.01
C ASN A 710 3.61 -14.78 -24.68
N GLN A 711 4.82 -14.91 -24.16
CA GLN A 711 5.09 -15.62 -22.90
C GLN A 711 5.40 -14.67 -21.72
N TYR A 712 5.67 -13.40 -22.01
CA TYR A 712 6.27 -12.48 -21.04
C TYR A 712 5.27 -11.46 -20.47
N SER A 713 4.06 -11.35 -21.03
CA SER A 713 3.04 -10.45 -20.51
C SER A 713 1.64 -11.08 -20.50
N HIS A 714 0.78 -10.56 -19.63
CA HIS A 714 -0.65 -10.83 -19.71
C HIS A 714 -1.26 -10.11 -20.92
N GLU A 715 -2.34 -10.68 -21.45
CA GLU A 715 -3.14 -10.09 -22.52
C GLU A 715 -4.59 -9.97 -22.07
N THR A 716 -5.10 -8.75 -21.93
CA THR A 716 -6.45 -8.50 -21.38
C THR A 716 -7.55 -8.68 -22.40
N PHE A 717 -7.23 -8.57 -23.71
CA PHE A 717 -8.17 -8.85 -24.79
C PHE A 717 -7.46 -9.26 -26.09
N CYS A 718 -6.44 -8.51 -26.53
CA CYS A 718 -5.72 -8.66 -27.81
C CYS A 718 -6.49 -8.21 -29.07
N ILE A 719 -6.46 -6.90 -29.37
CA ILE A 719 -7.05 -6.36 -30.61
C ILE A 719 -6.31 -6.92 -31.85
N ALA A 720 -4.99 -7.10 -31.80
CA ALA A 720 -4.21 -7.66 -32.90
C ALA A 720 -4.66 -9.10 -33.28
N CYS A 721 -5.02 -9.92 -32.28
CA CYS A 721 -5.60 -11.24 -32.54
C CYS A 721 -6.95 -11.10 -33.27
N LEU A 722 -7.79 -10.17 -32.84
CA LEU A 722 -9.08 -9.92 -33.48
C LEU A 722 -8.92 -9.39 -34.93
N GLU A 723 -7.91 -8.56 -35.20
CA GLU A 723 -7.53 -8.10 -36.55
C GLU A 723 -7.07 -9.26 -37.43
N ALA A 724 -6.23 -10.16 -36.91
CA ALA A 724 -5.82 -11.35 -37.64
C ALA A 724 -7.02 -12.25 -37.99
N MET A 725 -7.92 -12.48 -37.03
CA MET A 725 -9.16 -13.24 -37.24
C MET A 725 -10.03 -12.60 -38.32
N ASN A 726 -10.23 -11.28 -38.27
CA ASN A 726 -11.08 -10.54 -39.22
C ASN A 726 -10.51 -10.48 -40.64
N ASN A 727 -9.20 -10.69 -40.78
CA ASN A 727 -8.53 -10.82 -42.08
C ASN A 727 -8.37 -12.28 -42.51
N LYS A 728 -9.15 -13.23 -41.97
CA LYS A 728 -9.09 -14.67 -42.29
C LYS A 728 -7.71 -15.31 -42.07
N ASN A 729 -7.02 -14.99 -40.98
CA ASN A 729 -5.81 -15.72 -40.57
C ASN A 729 -6.19 -16.87 -39.64
N ALA A 730 -5.53 -18.03 -39.81
CA ALA A 730 -5.50 -19.04 -38.77
C ALA A 730 -4.64 -18.51 -37.61
N VAL A 731 -5.08 -18.72 -36.37
CA VAL A 731 -4.42 -18.15 -35.20
C VAL A 731 -3.76 -19.25 -34.36
N ILE A 732 -2.46 -19.07 -34.09
CA ILE A 732 -1.69 -19.86 -33.13
C ILE A 732 -1.27 -18.92 -31.98
N THR A 733 -1.84 -19.10 -30.79
CA THR A 733 -1.62 -18.18 -29.66
C THR A 733 -1.64 -18.93 -28.33
N ARG A 734 -1.33 -18.25 -27.22
CA ARG A 734 -1.16 -18.87 -25.89
C ARG A 734 -2.47 -19.22 -25.20
N ASP A 735 -2.48 -20.34 -24.48
CA ASP A 735 -3.56 -20.71 -23.56
C ASP A 735 -3.46 -19.96 -22.22
N PHE A 736 -3.47 -18.62 -22.29
CA PHE A 736 -3.28 -17.78 -21.11
C PHE A 736 -3.96 -16.42 -21.23
N SER A 737 -4.32 -15.85 -20.08
CA SER A 737 -5.06 -14.59 -19.97
C SER A 737 -6.36 -14.60 -20.78
N ALA A 738 -6.69 -13.52 -21.51
CA ALA A 738 -7.94 -13.42 -22.26
C ALA A 738 -7.90 -14.05 -23.66
N LEU A 739 -6.72 -14.48 -24.14
CA LEU A 739 -6.58 -15.07 -25.48
C LEU A 739 -7.47 -16.30 -25.70
N PRO A 740 -7.60 -17.24 -24.74
CA PRO A 740 -8.55 -18.35 -24.86
C PRO A 740 -9.99 -17.88 -25.10
N GLU A 741 -10.44 -16.78 -24.51
CA GLU A 741 -11.81 -16.29 -24.73
C GLU A 741 -12.06 -15.93 -26.21
N LEU A 742 -11.04 -15.43 -26.91
CA LEU A 742 -11.11 -15.11 -28.34
C LEU A 742 -10.99 -16.34 -29.24
N VAL A 743 -10.10 -17.28 -28.97
CA VAL A 743 -9.76 -18.34 -29.93
C VAL A 743 -10.12 -19.77 -29.52
N LYS A 744 -10.65 -19.97 -28.31
CA LYS A 744 -10.96 -21.31 -27.78
C LYS A 744 -11.86 -22.09 -28.75
N ASP A 745 -11.53 -23.36 -28.91
CA ASP A 745 -12.18 -24.36 -29.77
C ASP A 745 -12.09 -24.10 -31.28
N ILE A 746 -11.54 -22.96 -31.72
CA ILE A 746 -11.50 -22.57 -33.14
C ILE A 746 -10.12 -22.12 -33.64
N GLY A 747 -9.14 -21.93 -32.75
CA GLY A 747 -7.73 -21.68 -33.07
C GLY A 747 -6.81 -22.70 -32.40
N ILE A 748 -5.49 -22.54 -32.57
CA ILE A 748 -4.50 -23.39 -31.90
C ILE A 748 -3.99 -22.68 -30.65
N LEU A 749 -4.28 -23.28 -29.49
CA LEU A 749 -3.79 -22.83 -28.20
C LEU A 749 -2.47 -23.54 -27.85
N ILE A 750 -1.43 -22.74 -27.58
CA ILE A 750 -0.12 -23.18 -27.10
C ILE A 750 -0.24 -23.41 -25.59
N PRO A 751 0.01 -24.63 -25.07
CA PRO A 751 -0.16 -24.96 -23.66
C PRO A 751 0.70 -24.08 -22.74
N GLN A 752 0.10 -23.58 -21.65
CA GLN A 752 0.69 -22.56 -20.78
C GLN A 752 2.04 -22.99 -20.17
N GLU A 753 2.22 -24.27 -19.91
CA GLU A 753 3.39 -24.86 -19.25
C GLU A 753 4.62 -25.02 -20.16
N LEU A 754 4.50 -24.77 -21.47
CA LEU A 754 5.64 -24.90 -22.39
C LEU A 754 6.62 -23.74 -22.23
N GLU A 755 7.88 -24.09 -21.95
CA GLU A 755 9.05 -23.20 -22.02
C GLU A 755 9.43 -22.88 -23.47
N ASP A 756 10.21 -21.81 -23.66
CA ASP A 756 10.53 -21.17 -24.94
C ASP A 756 10.89 -22.19 -26.05
N GLU A 757 11.85 -23.09 -25.81
CA GLU A 757 12.30 -24.05 -26.83
C GLU A 757 11.21 -25.06 -27.22
N LYS A 758 10.42 -25.54 -26.26
CA LYS A 758 9.31 -26.48 -26.51
C LYS A 758 8.15 -25.77 -27.18
N LEU A 759 7.88 -24.52 -26.78
CA LEU A 759 6.90 -23.64 -27.40
C LEU A 759 7.25 -23.41 -28.87
N ILE A 760 8.50 -23.05 -29.17
CA ILE A 760 8.97 -22.82 -30.53
C ILE A 760 8.76 -24.08 -31.38
N LYS A 761 9.16 -25.26 -30.88
CA LYS A 761 8.92 -26.55 -31.56
C LYS A 761 7.44 -26.83 -31.78
N PHE A 762 6.60 -26.50 -30.80
CA PHE A 762 5.15 -26.66 -30.91
C PHE A 762 4.59 -25.78 -32.02
N CYS A 763 4.93 -24.48 -32.06
CA CYS A 763 4.49 -23.55 -33.10
C CYS A 763 4.94 -24.02 -34.48
N VAL A 764 6.23 -24.36 -34.66
CA VAL A 764 6.77 -24.87 -35.93
C VAL A 764 6.00 -26.12 -36.38
N LYS A 765 5.81 -27.09 -35.48
CA LYS A 765 5.06 -28.32 -35.79
C LYS A 765 3.62 -28.01 -36.22
N LYS A 766 2.93 -27.13 -35.50
CA LYS A 766 1.54 -26.77 -35.81
C LYS A 766 1.40 -25.98 -37.10
N THR A 767 2.34 -25.09 -37.41
CA THR A 767 2.39 -24.43 -38.72
C THR A 767 2.58 -25.44 -39.85
N ILE A 768 3.50 -26.40 -39.71
CA ILE A 768 3.71 -27.46 -40.71
C ILE A 768 2.46 -28.34 -40.87
N GLU A 769 1.79 -28.70 -39.77
CA GLU A 769 0.50 -29.42 -39.84
C GLU A 769 -0.52 -28.66 -40.68
N LEU A 770 -0.60 -27.32 -40.55
CA LEU A 770 -1.52 -26.49 -41.35
C LEU A 770 -1.08 -26.33 -42.80
N TYR A 771 0.22 -26.31 -43.10
CA TYR A 771 0.70 -26.28 -44.48
C TYR A 771 0.33 -27.54 -45.26
N ASN A 772 0.26 -28.68 -44.56
CA ASN A 772 -0.03 -29.99 -45.12
C ASN A 772 -1.54 -30.33 -45.16
N ASP A 773 -2.39 -29.54 -44.49
CA ASP A 773 -3.82 -29.77 -44.35
C ASP A 773 -4.59 -28.47 -44.64
N GLU A 774 -4.80 -28.21 -45.93
CA GLU A 774 -5.45 -26.98 -46.40
C GLU A 774 -6.92 -26.92 -45.96
N GLU A 775 -7.62 -28.04 -45.90
CA GLU A 775 -9.02 -28.08 -45.41
C GLU A 775 -9.10 -27.62 -43.95
N LYS A 776 -8.21 -28.14 -43.09
CA LYS A 776 -8.13 -27.70 -41.69
C LYS A 776 -7.75 -26.24 -41.56
N LEU A 777 -6.81 -25.76 -42.39
CA LEU A 777 -6.42 -24.35 -42.42
C LEU A 777 -7.61 -23.45 -42.77
N PHE A 778 -8.31 -23.72 -43.88
CA PHE A 778 -9.46 -22.95 -44.33
C PHE A 778 -10.61 -22.96 -43.32
N LYS A 779 -10.94 -24.14 -42.78
CA LYS A 779 -11.98 -24.28 -41.76
C LYS A 779 -11.68 -23.45 -40.51
N MET A 780 -10.42 -23.40 -40.09
CA MET A 780 -10.01 -22.58 -38.96
C MET A 780 -10.15 -21.09 -39.26
N GLN A 781 -9.67 -20.65 -40.43
CA GLN A 781 -9.76 -19.26 -40.88
C GLN A 781 -11.20 -18.76 -40.93
N ASP A 782 -12.12 -19.55 -41.51
CA ASP A 782 -13.53 -19.18 -41.60
C ASP A 782 -14.20 -19.11 -40.23
N ASN A 783 -13.97 -20.08 -39.34
CA ASN A 783 -14.53 -20.05 -37.99
C ASN A 783 -14.06 -18.82 -37.19
N LEU A 784 -12.77 -18.50 -37.26
CA LEU A 784 -12.19 -17.32 -36.63
C LEU A 784 -12.75 -16.02 -37.23
N TYR A 785 -12.87 -15.97 -38.56
CA TYR A 785 -13.46 -14.84 -39.28
C TYR A 785 -14.91 -14.59 -38.87
N TYR A 786 -15.78 -15.61 -38.92
CA TYR A 786 -17.17 -15.45 -38.53
C TYR A 786 -17.32 -15.05 -37.06
N LYS A 787 -16.47 -15.57 -36.17
CA LYS A 787 -16.46 -15.09 -34.77
C LYS A 787 -16.07 -13.62 -34.68
N SER A 788 -15.07 -13.17 -35.44
CA SER A 788 -14.62 -11.77 -35.41
C SER A 788 -15.71 -10.77 -35.80
N LEU A 789 -16.65 -11.16 -36.69
CA LEU A 789 -17.76 -10.31 -37.12
C LEU A 789 -18.72 -9.94 -35.97
N THR A 790 -18.72 -10.71 -34.89
CA THR A 790 -19.53 -10.44 -33.69
C THR A 790 -18.97 -9.32 -32.80
N TYR A 791 -17.76 -8.85 -33.10
CA TYR A 791 -17.04 -7.80 -32.37
C TYR A 791 -17.01 -6.47 -33.14
N ASP A 792 -17.98 -6.20 -34.02
CA ASP A 792 -18.03 -4.91 -34.70
C ASP A 792 -18.16 -3.73 -33.73
N TRP A 793 -17.43 -2.64 -33.96
CA TRP A 793 -17.46 -1.46 -33.09
C TRP A 793 -18.87 -0.86 -32.90
N SER A 794 -19.74 -0.91 -33.90
CA SER A 794 -21.14 -0.49 -33.73
C SER A 794 -21.86 -1.39 -32.73
N SER A 795 -21.68 -2.71 -32.83
CA SER A 795 -22.27 -3.67 -31.89
C SER A 795 -21.74 -3.48 -30.46
N ILE A 796 -20.44 -3.25 -30.31
CA ILE A 796 -19.82 -2.96 -29.00
C ILE A 796 -20.36 -1.66 -28.41
N GLY A 797 -20.50 -0.61 -29.23
CA GLY A 797 -21.10 0.65 -28.80
C GLY A 797 -22.56 0.50 -28.37
N ASP A 798 -23.37 -0.28 -29.11
CA ASP A 798 -24.77 -0.53 -28.76
C ASP A 798 -24.90 -1.36 -27.46
N LYS A 799 -23.99 -2.33 -27.24
CA LYS A 799 -23.88 -3.04 -25.96
C LYS A 799 -23.53 -2.10 -24.81
N LEU A 800 -22.64 -1.12 -25.02
CA LEU A 800 -22.33 -0.14 -23.99
C LEU A 800 -23.52 0.77 -23.68
N ILE A 801 -24.29 1.20 -24.69
CA ILE A 801 -25.55 1.93 -24.48
C ILE A 801 -26.46 1.12 -23.55
N ASN A 802 -26.65 -0.17 -23.84
CA ASN A 802 -27.47 -1.04 -23.00
C ASN A 802 -26.93 -1.17 -21.56
N ILE A 803 -25.61 -1.13 -21.34
CA ILE A 803 -25.00 -1.14 -20.00
C ILE A 803 -25.26 0.18 -19.25
N ILE A 804 -25.27 1.30 -19.96
CA ILE A 804 -25.52 2.64 -19.40
C ILE A 804 -27.01 2.80 -19.03
N GLU A 805 -27.91 2.18 -19.81
CA GLU A 805 -29.35 2.38 -19.70
C GLU A 805 -30.12 1.34 -18.88
N ASN A 806 -29.71 0.06 -18.93
CA ASN A 806 -30.33 -0.96 -18.11
C ASN A 806 -29.79 -0.85 -16.69
N GLN A 807 -30.41 0.06 -15.93
CA GLN A 807 -30.15 0.31 -14.51
C GLN A 807 -31.09 -0.49 -13.63
#